data_AF-A0A6G4ZE81-F1
#
_entry.id   AF-A0A6G4ZE81-F1
#
_cell.length_a   1.000
_cell.length_b   1.000
_cell.length_c   1.000
_cell.angle_alpha   90.00
_cell.angle_beta   90.00
_cell.angle_gamma   90.00
#
_symmetry.space_group_name_H-M   'P 1'
#
loop_
_entity.id
_entity.type
_entity.pdbx_description
1 polymer ?
#
loop_
_entity_poly.entity_id
_entity_poly.type
_entity_poly.pdbx_seq_one_letter_code
_entity_poly.pdbx_strand_id
1 'polypeptide(L)'
;MDKIKSILENNNNDYEISRLLYSFIDTKAKDSNFTIKNNKHYNSAIKYLIKYFEYITIENFSMDIYLSIIEKISKNKSRDIKAILNKILPILLEYIVDNTNNKLSPNINELFEYKDTLKNYCNNFLIGTPSIRKSIALEIYSSKGDKEIRRLLDGFICKEFTAPTNLNFDTVKGVEEYLYTLKGLVNLIGSYKITDITWRNYCNLIQKVYFSVTFCNIKSSNRGKFKSLLPELFKYIINNTKFNDLKNIQELNKFQDYLYVQERTKPSSNSNYDQFIFQEVYTNFPISSSPSQLHLFEYSYKSKGNIVNSSTLVNLNTDNIFIKKILIEFINTFDKTQKSTATRIENRLFIYYFDESLGSLSKNMNCIENLTFETFKKQFQFYDNKDSQFSFSNVKMIDVLKKFYIFLLSYIETNKYNHKIFINTAINVKVLSSSNFNTMFKEGFKFIIHSPFEIPPSEDKLCIVENKSSNARATKLNSIRLDFSEIYDLNFRNDLKIFLWNKNYNYIGSMYSDFYIIKDFLNLKYEYDIQNSNITPIVRTNETFSEDFMLTYMCSIVSNYNKSKTISNTFSPVKSFVNYYKDKYKFNTLLNDYLICKQTKPSGSDGGMSIDDFNKIAEEFKKDKNTTKNGELLFIILYLCTKTKLRIGDILSLRRNCIVYIDKRNYYGTIEHYTKTEEEKVETQIPLECIESIQRAINLTEDYAKNAINKEHSKYIFITPSTYQINLDKYTIHSLSSYFYRKFYEVLNSLNLEKKYRIYDIRHMRKNEIIKAASKADKDIHEILDMIGGTIQTNLNNYINSKDIEFYVEVFTGTVISNVNVNGEVTLNQNTSLSTNVLGSCKQSACNHNDYQNTDLLKKYPFYKCLQCKDFVTTPEKIYIFEHYIEEIKTFKKNTLNYEESTICEILLQLLGVFYQKQLFMLNRNKEV
;
A
#
# COMPACT_ATOMS: atom_id res chain seq x y z
N MET A 1 -89.82 15.37 10.31
CA MET A 1 -89.77 16.11 9.03
C MET A 1 -90.39 17.50 9.17
N ASP A 2 -91.51 17.66 9.88
CA ASP A 2 -92.19 18.97 10.03
C ASP A 2 -91.38 20.03 10.76
N LYS A 3 -90.59 19.65 11.78
CA LYS A 3 -89.62 20.55 12.43
C LYS A 3 -88.49 21.03 11.51
N ILE A 4 -88.11 20.23 10.52
CA ILE A 4 -87.07 20.59 9.55
C ILE A 4 -87.67 21.49 8.47
N LYS A 5 -88.89 21.17 8.01
CA LYS A 5 -89.68 21.99 7.09
C LYS A 5 -89.94 23.40 7.64
N SER A 6 -90.30 23.50 8.92
CA SER A 6 -90.48 24.78 9.63
C SER A 6 -89.20 25.63 9.78
N ILE A 7 -88.01 25.01 9.85
CA ILE A 7 -86.73 25.74 9.88
C ILE A 7 -86.38 26.29 8.49
N LEU A 8 -86.73 25.55 7.43
CA LEU A 8 -86.47 25.94 6.04
C LEU A 8 -87.43 27.02 5.53
N GLU A 9 -88.67 27.05 6.02
CA GLU A 9 -89.68 28.04 5.63
C GLU A 9 -89.49 29.43 6.28
N ASN A 10 -88.65 29.55 7.32
CA ASN A 10 -88.45 30.79 8.08
C ASN A 10 -87.20 31.61 7.73
N ASN A 11 -86.29 31.11 6.87
CA ASN A 11 -85.04 31.79 6.51
C ASN A 11 -85.16 32.45 5.11
N ASN A 12 -85.19 33.78 5.09
CA ASN A 12 -85.52 34.61 3.94
C ASN A 12 -84.34 34.98 3.01
N ASN A 13 -83.27 34.17 2.91
CA ASN A 13 -82.21 34.37 1.91
C ASN A 13 -81.67 33.02 1.40
N ASP A 14 -81.72 32.87 0.07
CA ASP A 14 -81.19 31.79 -0.81
C ASP A 14 -81.55 30.33 -0.50
N TYR A 15 -82.55 29.84 -1.23
CA TYR A 15 -83.37 28.66 -0.92
C TYR A 15 -82.85 27.33 -1.52
N GLU A 16 -81.82 27.34 -2.37
CA GLU A 16 -81.61 26.24 -3.33
C GLU A 16 -80.78 25.06 -2.78
N ILE A 17 -79.67 25.28 -2.06
CA ILE A 17 -78.89 24.19 -1.41
C ILE A 17 -79.69 23.54 -0.28
N SER A 18 -80.39 24.35 0.50
CA SER A 18 -81.26 23.88 1.58
C SER A 18 -82.44 23.04 1.06
N ARG A 19 -83.00 23.40 -0.11
CA ARG A 19 -84.00 22.59 -0.82
C ARG A 19 -83.42 21.27 -1.34
N LEU A 20 -82.22 21.27 -1.90
CA LEU A 20 -81.54 20.05 -2.37
C LEU A 20 -81.18 19.12 -1.22
N LEU A 21 -80.72 19.66 -0.09
CA LEU A 21 -80.45 18.91 1.13
C LEU A 21 -81.73 18.23 1.65
N TYR A 22 -82.85 18.95 1.65
CA TYR A 22 -84.16 18.41 2.02
C TYR A 22 -84.62 17.32 1.06
N SER A 23 -84.52 17.56 -0.25
CA SER A 23 -84.90 16.60 -1.28
C SER A 23 -84.06 15.32 -1.21
N PHE A 24 -82.75 15.44 -0.96
CA PHE A 24 -81.87 14.31 -0.70
C PHE A 24 -82.30 13.50 0.53
N ILE A 25 -82.58 14.18 1.65
CA ILE A 25 -83.01 13.54 2.89
C ILE A 25 -84.35 12.83 2.71
N ASP A 26 -85.32 13.44 2.01
CA ASP A 26 -86.63 12.84 1.74
C ASP A 26 -86.53 11.65 0.77
N THR A 27 -85.69 11.76 -0.26
CA THR A 27 -85.46 10.68 -1.24
C THR A 27 -84.78 9.48 -0.58
N LYS A 28 -83.78 9.71 0.27
CA LYS A 28 -83.07 8.64 1.00
C LYS A 28 -83.82 8.10 2.21
N ALA A 29 -84.79 8.84 2.75
CA ALA A 29 -85.70 8.32 3.78
C ALA A 29 -86.70 7.29 3.25
N LYS A 30 -86.95 7.27 1.93
CA LYS A 30 -87.88 6.35 1.24
C LYS A 30 -87.18 5.16 0.57
N ASP A 31 -85.84 5.12 0.57
CA ASP A 31 -85.00 4.11 -0.07
C ASP A 31 -84.80 2.91 0.89
N SER A 32 -85.38 1.74 0.59
CA SER A 32 -85.42 0.56 1.49
C SER A 32 -84.05 -0.05 1.79
N ASN A 33 -83.03 0.25 0.96
CA ASN A 33 -81.64 -0.15 1.18
C ASN A 33 -80.88 0.79 2.14
N PHE A 34 -81.42 1.97 2.44
CA PHE A 34 -80.89 2.88 3.45
C PHE A 34 -81.65 2.60 4.76
N THR A 35 -81.29 1.55 5.49
CA THR A 35 -81.96 1.22 6.75
C THR A 35 -81.70 2.30 7.79
N ILE A 36 -82.57 3.30 7.83
CA ILE A 36 -82.70 4.28 8.92
C ILE A 36 -83.28 3.52 10.11
N LYS A 37 -82.44 2.74 10.80
CA LYS A 37 -82.77 2.38 12.19
C LYS A 37 -82.88 3.71 12.93
N ASN A 38 -84.05 3.97 13.51
CA ASN A 38 -84.36 5.13 14.33
C ASN A 38 -83.32 5.28 15.46
N ASN A 39 -82.18 5.85 15.13
CA ASN A 39 -81.00 5.95 15.98
C ASN A 39 -80.80 7.42 16.29
N LYS A 40 -80.78 7.75 17.58
CA LYS A 40 -80.58 9.11 18.10
C LYS A 40 -79.38 9.80 17.43
N HIS A 41 -78.33 9.03 17.12
CA HIS A 41 -77.12 9.52 16.43
C HIS A 41 -77.36 9.92 14.96
N TYR A 42 -78.24 9.24 14.22
CA TYR A 42 -78.55 9.57 12.83
C TYR A 42 -79.36 10.89 12.73
N ASN A 43 -80.38 11.03 13.58
CA ASN A 43 -81.15 12.27 13.68
C ASN A 43 -80.29 13.45 14.14
N SER A 44 -79.34 13.21 15.05
CA SER A 44 -78.34 14.22 15.42
C SER A 44 -77.40 14.55 14.26
N ALA A 45 -76.93 13.56 13.48
CA ALA A 45 -76.09 13.78 12.30
C ALA A 45 -76.78 14.66 11.24
N ILE A 46 -78.05 14.37 10.93
CA ILE A 46 -78.84 15.17 9.99
C ILE A 46 -79.02 16.61 10.50
N LYS A 47 -79.30 16.81 11.80
CA LYS A 47 -79.36 18.16 12.39
C LYS A 47 -78.05 18.93 12.27
N TYR A 48 -76.91 18.24 12.44
CA TYR A 48 -75.60 18.85 12.24
C TYR A 48 -75.37 19.24 10.78
N LEU A 49 -75.72 18.38 9.81
CA LEU A 49 -75.64 18.72 8.38
C LEU A 49 -76.49 19.94 8.04
N ILE A 50 -77.76 19.96 8.45
CA ILE A 50 -78.65 21.09 8.21
C ILE A 50 -78.02 22.38 8.75
N LYS A 51 -77.51 22.38 9.99
CA LYS A 51 -76.84 23.54 10.58
C LYS A 51 -75.58 23.99 9.83
N TYR A 52 -74.83 23.08 9.23
CA TYR A 52 -73.62 23.43 8.47
C TYR A 52 -73.93 24.00 7.09
N PHE A 53 -75.08 23.66 6.52
CA PHE A 53 -75.52 24.13 5.21
C PHE A 53 -76.52 25.30 5.27
N GLU A 54 -77.01 25.64 6.47
CA GLU A 54 -78.04 26.68 6.72
C GLU A 54 -77.68 28.09 6.22
N TYR A 55 -76.40 28.38 6.00
CA TYR A 55 -75.89 29.70 5.59
C TYR A 55 -75.10 29.67 4.28
N ILE A 56 -75.22 28.60 3.50
CA ILE A 56 -74.45 28.39 2.27
C ILE A 56 -75.36 28.61 1.06
N THR A 57 -75.01 29.59 0.22
CA THR A 57 -75.67 29.86 -1.05
C THR A 57 -74.97 29.13 -2.20
N ILE A 58 -75.67 28.88 -3.31
CA ILE A 58 -75.09 28.25 -4.52
C ILE A 58 -73.90 29.06 -5.04
N GLU A 59 -73.99 30.39 -5.03
CA GLU A 59 -72.93 31.27 -5.54
C GLU A 59 -71.65 31.21 -4.71
N ASN A 60 -71.78 30.99 -3.40
CA ASN A 60 -70.66 30.91 -2.46
C ASN A 60 -70.14 29.48 -2.24
N PHE A 61 -70.79 28.44 -2.78
CA PHE A 61 -70.37 27.06 -2.58
C PHE A 61 -69.11 26.74 -3.38
N SER A 62 -67.97 26.72 -2.69
CA SER A 62 -66.64 26.44 -3.24
C SER A 62 -65.96 25.27 -2.50
N MET A 63 -64.83 24.79 -3.04
CA MET A 63 -64.04 23.75 -2.36
C MET A 63 -63.58 24.16 -0.95
N ASP A 64 -63.32 25.44 -0.70
CA ASP A 64 -62.92 25.93 0.63
C ASP A 64 -64.05 25.80 1.66
N ILE A 65 -65.28 26.12 1.25
CA ILE A 65 -66.45 25.94 2.11
C ILE A 65 -66.72 24.45 2.34
N TYR A 66 -66.62 23.62 1.30
CA TYR A 66 -66.74 22.16 1.43
C TYR A 66 -65.71 21.57 2.41
N LEU A 67 -64.44 21.97 2.27
CA LEU A 67 -63.36 21.53 3.15
C LEU A 67 -63.53 22.04 4.60
N SER A 68 -64.18 23.19 4.79
CA SER A 68 -64.56 23.74 6.10
C SER A 68 -65.68 22.95 6.77
N ILE A 69 -66.69 22.51 6.00
CA ILE A 69 -67.77 21.64 6.49
C ILE A 69 -67.20 20.29 6.93
N ILE A 70 -66.34 19.67 6.12
CA ILE A 70 -65.64 18.43 6.48
C ILE A 70 -64.84 18.62 7.77
N GLU A 71 -64.15 19.75 7.91
CA GLU A 71 -63.35 20.03 9.10
C GLU A 71 -64.23 20.13 10.36
N LYS A 72 -65.35 20.86 10.29
CA LYS A 72 -66.29 20.99 11.40
C LYS A 72 -66.94 19.65 11.76
N ILE A 73 -67.25 18.82 10.76
CA ILE A 73 -67.75 17.44 10.96
C ILE A 73 -66.68 16.56 11.62
N SER A 74 -65.42 16.68 11.20
CA SER A 74 -64.32 15.88 11.72
C SER A 74 -63.99 16.16 13.19
N LYS A 75 -64.30 17.37 13.68
CA LYS A 75 -64.13 17.83 15.08
C LYS A 75 -65.30 17.43 16.00
N ASN A 76 -66.33 16.75 15.48
CA ASN A 76 -67.45 16.29 16.29
C ASN A 76 -66.99 15.21 17.29
N LYS A 77 -67.31 15.40 18.58
CA LYS A 77 -66.85 14.52 19.68
C LYS A 77 -67.50 13.13 19.66
N SER A 78 -68.65 12.95 19.00
CA SER A 78 -69.33 11.67 18.91
C SER A 78 -68.83 10.85 17.71
N ARG A 79 -68.17 9.72 17.99
CA ARG A 79 -67.60 8.80 17.00
C ARG A 79 -68.68 8.24 16.04
N ASP A 80 -69.86 7.93 16.57
CA ASP A 80 -70.98 7.37 15.79
C ASP A 80 -71.61 8.40 14.85
N ILE A 81 -71.79 9.64 15.32
CA ILE A 81 -72.28 10.75 14.50
C ILE A 81 -71.29 11.04 13.37
N LYS A 82 -69.98 11.05 13.66
CA LYS A 82 -68.92 11.26 12.67
C LYS A 82 -68.89 10.16 11.60
N ALA A 83 -69.08 8.89 11.98
CA ALA A 83 -69.14 7.78 11.04
C ALA A 83 -70.36 7.88 10.10
N ILE A 84 -71.51 8.31 10.62
CA ILE A 84 -72.73 8.53 9.84
C ILE A 84 -72.55 9.70 8.86
N LEU A 85 -72.01 10.83 9.34
CA LEU A 85 -71.76 12.02 8.52
C LEU A 85 -70.80 11.75 7.36
N ASN A 86 -69.73 10.96 7.60
CA ASN A 86 -68.76 10.60 6.57
C ASN A 86 -69.36 9.71 5.46
N LYS A 87 -70.42 8.94 5.74
CA LYS A 87 -71.12 8.14 4.73
C LYS A 87 -72.13 8.96 3.93
N ILE A 88 -72.81 9.90 4.58
CA ILE A 88 -73.90 10.67 3.98
C ILE A 88 -73.37 11.81 3.11
N LEU A 89 -72.32 12.50 3.55
CA LEU A 89 -71.82 13.72 2.93
C LEU A 89 -71.38 13.52 1.45
N PRO A 90 -70.67 12.46 1.05
CA PRO A 90 -70.30 12.24 -0.35
C PRO A 90 -71.51 12.03 -1.26
N ILE A 91 -72.49 11.25 -0.81
CA ILE A 91 -73.72 10.93 -1.57
C ILE A 91 -74.59 12.19 -1.71
N LEU A 92 -74.67 12.99 -0.65
CA LEU A 92 -75.36 14.28 -0.65
C LEU A 92 -74.73 15.26 -1.65
N LEU A 93 -73.40 15.25 -1.80
CA LEU A 93 -72.70 16.16 -2.72
C LEU A 93 -72.86 15.73 -4.18
N GLU A 94 -72.77 14.42 -4.45
CA GLU A 94 -73.11 13.88 -5.77
C GLU A 94 -74.55 14.29 -6.14
N TYR A 95 -75.48 14.18 -5.19
CA TYR A 95 -76.85 14.63 -5.39
C TYR A 95 -76.98 16.15 -5.62
N ILE A 96 -76.27 17.00 -4.86
CA ILE A 96 -76.29 18.45 -5.07
C ILE A 96 -75.69 18.82 -6.43
N VAL A 97 -74.57 18.20 -6.81
CA VAL A 97 -73.88 18.43 -8.09
C VAL A 97 -74.74 17.99 -9.27
N ASP A 98 -75.37 16.81 -9.20
CA ASP A 98 -76.19 16.28 -10.30
C ASP A 98 -77.53 17.05 -10.47
N ASN A 99 -78.02 17.71 -9.42
CA ASN A 99 -79.30 18.43 -9.43
C ASN A 99 -79.19 19.98 -9.51
N THR A 100 -77.98 20.55 -9.62
CA THR A 100 -77.74 21.99 -9.83
C THR A 100 -77.53 22.37 -11.31
N ASN A 101 -77.82 21.43 -12.21
CA ASN A 101 -77.38 21.33 -13.60
C ASN A 101 -77.80 22.45 -14.60
N ASN A 102 -78.02 23.71 -14.20
CA ASN A 102 -78.21 24.85 -15.13
C ASN A 102 -78.10 26.28 -14.52
N LYS A 103 -77.55 26.48 -13.32
CA LYS A 103 -77.25 27.83 -12.79
C LYS A 103 -75.78 27.90 -12.36
N LEU A 104 -74.90 28.37 -13.24
CA LEU A 104 -73.45 28.30 -13.03
C LEU A 104 -72.87 29.56 -12.38
N SER A 105 -72.38 29.39 -11.15
CA SER A 105 -71.26 30.15 -10.58
C SER A 105 -69.93 29.49 -11.01
N PRO A 106 -68.86 30.24 -11.32
CA PRO A 106 -67.54 29.69 -11.66
C PRO A 106 -66.97 28.70 -10.63
N ASN A 107 -67.38 28.83 -9.36
CA ASN A 107 -66.87 28.04 -8.24
C ASN A 107 -67.35 26.57 -8.24
N ILE A 108 -68.49 26.28 -8.91
CA ILE A 108 -69.05 24.92 -8.98
C ILE A 108 -68.43 24.11 -10.14
N ASN A 109 -67.93 24.79 -11.18
CA ASN A 109 -67.21 24.13 -12.28
C ASN A 109 -65.87 23.54 -11.83
N GLU A 110 -65.18 24.15 -10.86
CA GLU A 110 -63.99 23.53 -10.23
C GLU A 110 -64.37 22.21 -9.54
N LEU A 111 -65.47 22.16 -8.79
CA LEU A 111 -65.97 20.93 -8.15
C LEU A 111 -66.28 19.81 -9.15
N PHE A 112 -66.77 20.16 -10.35
CA PHE A 112 -67.05 19.22 -11.44
C PHE A 112 -65.77 18.60 -12.03
N GLU A 113 -64.69 19.37 -12.23
CA GLU A 113 -63.39 18.85 -12.69
C GLU A 113 -62.75 17.89 -11.68
N TYR A 114 -63.07 18.01 -10.39
CA TYR A 114 -62.55 17.16 -9.32
C TYR A 114 -63.49 16.00 -8.92
N LYS A 115 -64.60 15.76 -9.63
CA LYS A 115 -65.63 14.74 -9.26
C LYS A 115 -65.04 13.34 -9.02
N ASP A 116 -64.15 12.88 -9.91
CA ASP A 116 -63.49 11.57 -9.77
C ASP A 116 -62.39 11.57 -8.70
N THR A 117 -61.70 12.69 -8.51
CA THR A 117 -60.71 12.88 -7.43
C THR A 117 -61.39 12.87 -6.06
N LEU A 118 -62.55 13.51 -5.94
CA LEU A 118 -63.42 13.55 -4.76
C LEU A 118 -64.00 12.16 -4.46
N LYS A 119 -64.42 11.41 -5.48
CA LYS A 119 -64.87 10.01 -5.36
C LYS A 119 -63.75 9.11 -4.83
N ASN A 120 -62.53 9.27 -5.35
CA ASN A 120 -61.34 8.57 -4.84
C ASN A 120 -60.90 9.05 -3.45
N TYR A 121 -61.14 10.33 -3.11
CA TYR A 121 -60.91 10.90 -1.78
C TYR A 121 -61.86 10.28 -0.75
N CYS A 122 -63.12 10.06 -1.11
CA CYS A 122 -64.17 9.52 -0.24
C CYS A 122 -64.10 7.99 -0.08
N ASN A 123 -63.72 7.24 -1.11
CA ASN A 123 -63.66 5.78 -1.07
C ASN A 123 -62.48 5.22 -0.24
N ASN A 124 -61.41 6.00 -0.03
CA ASN A 124 -60.22 5.57 0.72
C ASN A 124 -60.23 5.99 2.21
N PHE A 125 -61.41 6.28 2.79
CA PHE A 125 -61.59 6.84 4.15
C PHE A 125 -61.42 5.85 5.32
N LEU A 126 -60.71 4.73 5.13
CA LEU A 126 -60.44 3.77 6.19
C LEU A 126 -58.99 3.93 6.67
N ILE A 127 -58.86 4.38 7.93
CA ILE A 127 -57.65 4.44 8.78
C ILE A 127 -56.87 5.78 8.72
N GLY A 128 -57.17 6.68 9.67
CA GLY A 128 -56.22 7.61 10.32
C GLY A 128 -55.50 8.72 9.54
N THR A 129 -55.55 8.75 8.20
CA THR A 129 -54.76 9.61 7.29
C THR A 129 -55.44 10.86 6.63
N PRO A 130 -56.76 11.15 6.72
CA PRO A 130 -57.42 12.21 5.92
C PRO A 130 -57.01 13.67 6.19
N SER A 131 -56.76 14.08 7.44
CA SER A 131 -56.41 15.48 7.76
C SER A 131 -55.06 15.89 7.18
N ILE A 132 -54.22 14.91 6.87
CA ILE A 132 -52.83 15.11 6.55
C ILE A 132 -52.60 15.15 5.04
N ARG A 133 -53.26 14.29 4.26
CA ARG A 133 -53.31 14.44 2.79
C ARG A 133 -53.93 15.79 2.41
N LYS A 134 -54.96 16.23 3.16
CA LYS A 134 -55.53 17.59 3.08
C LYS A 134 -54.46 18.66 3.35
N SER A 135 -53.64 18.49 4.39
CA SER A 135 -52.58 19.46 4.71
C SER A 135 -51.49 19.52 3.64
N ILE A 136 -51.08 18.40 3.05
CA ILE A 136 -50.07 18.37 1.99
C ILE A 136 -50.63 18.95 0.69
N ALA A 137 -51.86 18.60 0.31
CA ALA A 137 -52.53 19.19 -0.84
C ALA A 137 -52.64 20.72 -0.71
N LEU A 138 -53.07 21.24 0.44
CA LEU A 138 -53.09 22.69 0.70
C LEU A 138 -51.70 23.33 0.53
N GLU A 139 -50.64 22.65 0.97
CA GLU A 139 -49.25 23.12 0.80
C GLU A 139 -48.80 23.10 -0.67
N ILE A 140 -49.25 22.10 -1.47
CA ILE A 140 -49.01 22.06 -2.93
C ILE A 140 -49.74 23.22 -3.61
N TYR A 141 -51.02 23.39 -3.33
CA TYR A 141 -51.85 24.38 -4.01
C TYR A 141 -51.51 25.82 -3.61
N SER A 142 -50.97 26.03 -2.40
CA SER A 142 -50.42 27.32 -1.94
C SER A 142 -48.97 27.60 -2.37
N SER A 143 -48.30 26.63 -2.99
CA SER A 143 -46.93 26.82 -3.48
C SER A 143 -46.88 27.80 -4.67
N LYS A 144 -45.78 28.57 -4.78
CA LYS A 144 -45.62 29.67 -5.76
C LYS A 144 -45.26 29.21 -7.18
N GLY A 145 -45.08 27.91 -7.39
CA GLY A 145 -44.67 27.28 -8.64
C GLY A 145 -45.79 27.25 -9.67
N ASP A 146 -45.44 26.88 -10.89
CA ASP A 146 -46.42 26.83 -11.98
C ASP A 146 -47.48 25.72 -11.77
N LYS A 147 -48.57 25.81 -12.53
CA LYS A 147 -49.70 24.87 -12.43
C LYS A 147 -49.26 23.43 -12.74
N GLU A 148 -48.24 23.25 -13.57
CA GLU A 148 -47.78 21.94 -14.03
C GLU A 148 -46.94 21.22 -12.97
N ILE A 149 -46.05 21.93 -12.27
CA ILE A 149 -45.31 21.39 -11.11
C ILE A 149 -46.27 20.99 -9.99
N ARG A 150 -47.30 21.80 -9.72
CA ARG A 150 -48.31 21.47 -8.69
C ARG A 150 -49.06 20.18 -9.03
N ARG A 151 -49.48 20.01 -10.29
CA ARG A 151 -50.12 18.78 -10.78
C ARG A 151 -49.20 17.56 -10.69
N LEU A 152 -47.92 17.73 -11.04
CA LEU A 152 -46.91 16.67 -10.94
C LEU A 152 -46.67 16.23 -9.49
N LEU A 153 -46.55 17.18 -8.57
CA LEU A 153 -46.36 16.90 -7.15
C LEU A 153 -47.59 16.18 -6.58
N ASP A 154 -48.80 16.61 -6.92
CA ASP A 154 -50.04 15.95 -6.49
C ASP A 154 -50.12 14.52 -7.04
N GLY A 155 -49.82 14.32 -8.33
CA GLY A 155 -49.79 12.99 -8.96
C GLY A 155 -48.74 12.06 -8.36
N PHE A 156 -47.52 12.55 -8.11
CA PHE A 156 -46.45 11.79 -7.46
C PHE A 156 -46.83 11.40 -6.02
N ILE A 157 -47.35 12.34 -5.24
CA ILE A 157 -47.79 12.09 -3.87
C ILE A 157 -48.94 11.07 -3.84
N CYS A 158 -49.89 11.17 -4.77
CA CYS A 158 -50.95 10.17 -4.92
C CYS A 158 -50.37 8.77 -5.20
N LYS A 159 -49.39 8.66 -6.12
CA LYS A 159 -48.70 7.40 -6.42
C LYS A 159 -48.05 6.81 -5.16
N GLU A 160 -47.31 7.62 -4.40
CA GLU A 160 -46.64 7.18 -3.16
C GLU A 160 -47.64 6.69 -2.09
N PHE A 161 -48.83 7.30 -1.99
CA PHE A 161 -49.89 6.84 -1.09
C PHE A 161 -50.62 5.56 -1.57
N THR A 162 -50.57 5.25 -2.87
CA THR A 162 -51.23 4.08 -3.47
C THR A 162 -50.30 2.88 -3.68
N ALA A 163 -48.98 3.09 -3.62
CA ALA A 163 -48.01 2.02 -3.76
C ALA A 163 -48.09 1.06 -2.56
N PRO A 164 -48.06 -0.27 -2.75
CA PRO A 164 -47.97 -1.24 -1.66
C PRO A 164 -46.55 -1.21 -1.10
N THR A 165 -46.18 -0.16 -0.37
CA THR A 165 -44.84 -0.05 0.20
C THR A 165 -44.77 -0.74 1.55
N ASN A 166 -43.68 -1.49 1.74
CA ASN A 166 -43.13 -2.07 2.98
C ASN A 166 -42.86 -1.05 4.12
N LEU A 167 -43.60 0.06 4.18
CA LEU A 167 -43.60 0.96 5.32
C LEU A 167 -44.42 0.29 6.41
N ASN A 168 -43.74 -0.30 7.40
CA ASN A 168 -44.36 -0.61 8.69
C ASN A 168 -44.85 0.71 9.28
N PHE A 169 -46.10 1.07 8.96
CA PHE A 169 -46.86 2.13 9.60
C PHE A 169 -47.32 1.70 11.01
N ASP A 170 -46.51 0.92 11.71
CA ASP A 170 -46.83 0.33 13.01
C ASP A 170 -46.92 1.38 14.12
N THR A 171 -46.51 2.62 13.84
CA THR A 171 -46.58 3.73 14.79
C THR A 171 -47.04 5.04 14.12
N VAL A 172 -47.93 5.77 14.80
CA VAL A 172 -48.40 7.12 14.42
C VAL A 172 -47.23 8.08 14.15
N LYS A 173 -46.12 7.92 14.89
CA LYS A 173 -44.89 8.70 14.74
C LYS A 173 -44.19 8.47 13.39
N GLY A 174 -44.17 7.23 12.89
CA GLY A 174 -43.56 6.90 11.60
C GLY A 174 -44.31 7.51 10.42
N VAL A 175 -45.65 7.55 10.51
CA VAL A 175 -46.54 8.24 9.58
C VAL A 175 -46.22 9.74 9.59
N GLU A 176 -46.28 10.41 10.76
CA GLU A 176 -46.00 11.85 10.89
C GLU A 176 -44.63 12.24 10.31
N GLU A 177 -43.58 11.45 10.56
CA GLU A 177 -42.24 11.69 10.02
C GLU A 177 -42.17 11.61 8.48
N TYR A 178 -42.84 10.63 7.87
CA TYR A 178 -42.92 10.51 6.41
C TYR A 178 -43.67 11.70 5.80
N LEU A 179 -44.70 12.18 6.48
CA LEU A 179 -45.51 13.33 6.04
C LEU A 179 -44.75 14.66 6.11
N TYR A 180 -43.97 14.88 7.18
CA TYR A 180 -43.03 16.01 7.24
C TYR A 180 -42.02 15.97 6.09
N THR A 181 -41.64 14.78 5.63
CA THR A 181 -40.73 14.60 4.49
C THR A 181 -41.39 15.03 3.17
N LEU A 182 -42.64 14.61 2.93
CA LEU A 182 -43.42 15.02 1.74
C LEU A 182 -43.66 16.53 1.71
N LYS A 183 -44.01 17.16 2.84
CA LYS A 183 -44.14 18.62 2.95
C LYS A 183 -42.84 19.35 2.64
N GLY A 184 -41.72 18.85 3.16
CA GLY A 184 -40.40 19.38 2.83
C GLY A 184 -40.10 19.34 1.32
N LEU A 185 -40.54 18.28 0.64
CA LEU A 185 -40.34 18.10 -0.80
C LEU A 185 -41.20 19.06 -1.62
N VAL A 186 -42.46 19.25 -1.22
CA VAL A 186 -43.36 20.27 -1.80
C VAL A 186 -42.82 21.68 -1.59
N ASN A 187 -42.34 22.03 -0.40
CA ASN A 187 -41.76 23.35 -0.15
C ASN A 187 -40.48 23.61 -0.98
N LEU A 188 -39.73 22.54 -1.27
CA LEU A 188 -38.49 22.64 -2.03
C LEU A 188 -38.75 22.84 -3.53
N ILE A 189 -39.62 22.02 -4.11
CA ILE A 189 -39.84 21.96 -5.56
C ILE A 189 -41.03 22.81 -5.99
N GLY A 190 -42.00 23.03 -5.11
CA GLY A 190 -43.20 23.81 -5.38
C GLY A 190 -42.97 25.30 -5.66
N SER A 191 -41.72 25.78 -5.65
CA SER A 191 -41.35 27.12 -6.15
C SER A 191 -40.78 27.12 -7.57
N TYR A 192 -40.51 25.93 -8.14
CA TYR A 192 -39.91 25.76 -9.46
C TYR A 192 -40.99 25.84 -10.54
N LYS A 193 -40.57 26.19 -11.76
CA LYS A 193 -41.33 25.95 -13.00
C LYS A 193 -40.91 24.63 -13.63
N ILE A 194 -41.75 24.08 -14.51
CA ILE A 194 -41.41 22.84 -15.22
C ILE A 194 -40.13 22.98 -16.07
N THR A 195 -39.86 24.18 -16.57
CA THR A 195 -38.63 24.53 -17.31
C THR A 195 -37.39 24.55 -16.43
N ASP A 196 -37.55 24.71 -15.11
CA ASP A 196 -36.44 24.69 -14.16
C ASP A 196 -36.01 23.26 -13.82
N ILE A 197 -36.76 22.23 -14.24
CA ILE A 197 -36.41 20.83 -14.00
C ILE A 197 -35.26 20.43 -14.92
N THR A 198 -34.04 20.48 -14.39
CA THR A 198 -32.78 20.21 -15.10
C THR A 198 -31.86 19.36 -14.22
N TRP A 199 -30.85 18.72 -14.84
CA TRP A 199 -29.79 18.01 -14.11
C TRP A 199 -29.09 18.93 -13.10
N ARG A 200 -28.72 20.14 -13.52
CA ARG A 200 -28.12 21.16 -12.66
C ARG A 200 -28.93 21.41 -11.39
N ASN A 201 -30.25 21.56 -11.53
CA ASN A 201 -31.13 21.79 -10.40
C ASN A 201 -31.31 20.55 -9.54
N TYR A 202 -31.39 19.35 -10.12
CA TYR A 202 -31.35 18.10 -9.37
C TYR A 202 -30.10 18.00 -8.47
N CYS A 203 -28.91 18.21 -9.05
CA CYS A 203 -27.63 18.19 -8.33
C CYS A 203 -27.60 19.21 -7.18
N ASN A 204 -27.99 20.45 -7.45
CA ASN A 204 -28.10 21.50 -6.44
C ASN A 204 -29.00 21.10 -5.28
N LEU A 205 -30.15 20.47 -5.57
CA LEU A 205 -31.10 20.04 -4.56
C LEU A 205 -30.52 18.91 -3.70
N ILE A 206 -29.93 17.88 -4.31
CA ILE A 206 -29.29 16.77 -3.58
C ILE A 206 -28.16 17.30 -2.70
N GLN A 207 -27.24 18.11 -3.24
CA GLN A 207 -26.14 18.67 -2.47
C GLN A 207 -26.65 19.51 -1.29
N LYS A 208 -27.64 20.39 -1.50
CA LYS A 208 -28.25 21.18 -0.41
C LYS A 208 -28.83 20.29 0.69
N VAL A 209 -29.53 19.21 0.34
CA VAL A 209 -30.11 18.25 1.29
C VAL A 209 -29.04 17.53 2.11
N TYR A 210 -27.90 17.20 1.50
CA TYR A 210 -26.81 16.50 2.20
C TYR A 210 -25.94 17.43 3.07
N PHE A 211 -25.85 18.72 2.74
CA PHE A 211 -24.85 19.62 3.34
C PHE A 211 -25.39 20.76 4.19
N SER A 212 -26.69 21.06 4.12
CA SER A 212 -27.32 22.06 4.96
C SER A 212 -27.85 21.45 6.26
N VAL A 213 -27.45 22.05 7.39
CA VAL A 213 -27.90 21.65 8.73
C VAL A 213 -29.33 22.17 9.02
N THR A 214 -29.73 23.25 8.33
CA THR A 214 -30.93 24.07 8.60
C THR A 214 -31.98 24.03 7.49
N PHE A 215 -31.83 23.18 6.47
CA PHE A 215 -32.72 23.20 5.31
C PHE A 215 -34.15 22.75 5.67
N CYS A 216 -35.12 23.64 5.40
CA CYS A 216 -36.57 23.40 5.46
C CYS A 216 -37.13 22.84 6.78
N ASN A 217 -36.53 23.14 7.94
CA ASN A 217 -36.96 22.58 9.24
C ASN A 217 -37.05 21.04 9.25
N ILE A 218 -36.31 20.36 8.37
CA ILE A 218 -36.33 18.90 8.27
C ILE A 218 -35.50 18.34 9.43
N LYS A 219 -36.16 17.66 10.39
CA LYS A 219 -35.48 16.94 11.47
C LYS A 219 -34.45 15.97 10.89
N SER A 220 -33.29 15.85 11.54
CA SER A 220 -32.18 14.99 11.11
C SER A 220 -32.62 13.53 10.83
N SER A 221 -33.62 13.03 11.57
CA SER A 221 -34.24 11.71 11.40
C SER A 221 -34.92 11.50 10.04
N ASN A 222 -35.35 12.57 9.36
CA ASN A 222 -36.12 12.49 8.11
C ASN A 222 -35.26 12.66 6.85
N ARG A 223 -33.99 13.04 7.00
CA ARG A 223 -33.07 13.25 5.85
C ARG A 223 -32.90 11.98 5.01
N GLY A 224 -32.88 10.80 5.63
CA GLY A 224 -32.78 9.52 4.91
C GLY A 224 -33.94 9.28 3.95
N LYS A 225 -35.17 9.53 4.42
CA LYS A 225 -36.40 9.40 3.61
C LYS A 225 -36.48 10.45 2.50
N PHE A 226 -35.99 11.66 2.76
CA PHE A 226 -35.93 12.71 1.74
C PHE A 226 -35.01 12.33 0.57
N LYS A 227 -33.83 11.77 0.91
CA LYS A 227 -32.82 11.35 -0.06
C LYS A 227 -33.35 10.27 -1.00
N SER A 228 -34.26 9.41 -0.55
CA SER A 228 -34.87 8.38 -1.39
C SER A 228 -35.98 8.89 -2.28
N LEU A 229 -36.75 9.89 -1.85
CA LEU A 229 -37.91 10.39 -2.61
C LEU A 229 -37.52 11.32 -3.76
N LEU A 230 -36.46 12.11 -3.62
CA LEU A 230 -36.07 13.10 -4.62
C LEU A 230 -35.70 12.48 -5.99
N PRO A 231 -34.90 11.41 -6.09
CA PRO A 231 -34.63 10.74 -7.37
C PRO A 231 -35.89 10.12 -7.98
N GLU A 232 -36.78 9.55 -7.17
CA GLU A 232 -38.03 8.93 -7.63
C GLU A 232 -38.99 9.97 -8.21
N LEU A 233 -39.06 11.17 -7.64
CA LEU A 233 -39.82 12.27 -8.23
C LEU A 233 -39.23 12.66 -9.60
N PHE A 234 -37.92 12.81 -9.71
CA PHE A 234 -37.30 13.18 -11.00
C PHE A 234 -37.51 12.09 -12.07
N LYS A 235 -37.43 10.81 -11.70
CA LYS A 235 -37.81 9.69 -12.59
C LYS A 235 -39.29 9.74 -12.98
N TYR A 236 -40.18 10.08 -12.04
CA TYR A 236 -41.61 10.24 -12.33
C TYR A 236 -41.86 11.37 -13.32
N ILE A 237 -41.14 12.49 -13.21
CA ILE A 237 -41.24 13.62 -14.16
C ILE A 237 -40.74 13.19 -15.55
N ILE A 238 -39.59 12.50 -15.64
CA ILE A 238 -39.03 12.01 -16.92
C ILE A 238 -39.98 11.05 -17.63
N ASN A 239 -40.62 10.15 -16.88
CA ASN A 239 -41.52 9.14 -17.45
C ASN A 239 -42.93 9.69 -17.75
N ASN A 240 -43.19 10.96 -17.46
CA ASN A 240 -44.50 11.57 -17.71
C ASN A 240 -44.59 12.02 -19.18
N THR A 241 -45.38 11.28 -19.96
CA THR A 241 -45.52 11.48 -21.41
C THR A 241 -45.90 12.90 -21.83
N LYS A 242 -46.57 13.66 -20.95
CA LYS A 242 -46.97 15.05 -21.21
C LYS A 242 -45.78 15.99 -21.42
N PHE A 243 -44.61 15.67 -20.86
CA PHE A 243 -43.45 16.57 -20.85
C PHE A 243 -42.28 16.06 -21.71
N ASN A 244 -42.46 14.96 -22.44
CA ASN A 244 -41.40 14.33 -23.24
C ASN A 244 -40.83 15.23 -24.34
N ASP A 245 -41.60 16.21 -24.81
CA ASP A 245 -41.17 17.14 -25.86
C ASP A 245 -40.37 18.34 -25.30
N LEU A 246 -40.34 18.52 -23.98
CA LEU A 246 -39.59 19.62 -23.36
C LEU A 246 -38.09 19.32 -23.39
N LYS A 247 -37.31 20.24 -23.97
CA LYS A 247 -35.85 20.10 -24.13
C LYS A 247 -35.12 19.79 -22.82
N ASN A 248 -35.47 20.46 -21.72
CA ASN A 248 -34.87 20.23 -20.40
C ASN A 248 -35.17 18.83 -19.85
N ILE A 249 -36.34 18.26 -20.16
CA ILE A 249 -36.71 16.90 -19.75
C ILE A 249 -36.02 15.87 -20.64
N GLN A 250 -35.91 16.11 -21.95
CA GLN A 250 -35.12 15.26 -22.85
C GLN A 250 -33.63 15.22 -22.47
N GLU A 251 -33.06 16.36 -22.07
CA GLU A 251 -31.70 16.43 -21.54
C GLU A 251 -31.56 15.68 -20.22
N LEU A 252 -32.50 15.88 -19.29
CA LEU A 252 -32.52 15.17 -18.00
C LEU A 252 -32.68 13.64 -18.18
N ASN A 253 -33.45 13.19 -19.17
CA ASN A 253 -33.63 11.78 -19.47
C ASN A 253 -32.29 11.06 -19.78
N LYS A 254 -31.31 11.77 -20.35
CA LYS A 254 -29.96 11.22 -20.57
C LYS A 254 -29.20 10.90 -19.27
N PHE A 255 -29.67 11.42 -18.13
CA PHE A 255 -29.11 11.17 -16.79
C PHE A 255 -29.97 10.18 -15.98
N GLN A 256 -30.98 9.52 -16.58
CA GLN A 256 -31.91 8.66 -15.84
C GLN A 256 -31.20 7.60 -14.99
N ASP A 257 -30.12 7.00 -15.52
CA ASP A 257 -29.31 5.98 -14.83
C ASP A 257 -28.50 6.55 -13.64
N TYR A 258 -28.34 7.88 -13.57
CA TYR A 258 -27.60 8.57 -12.52
C TYR A 258 -28.50 9.15 -11.42
N LEU A 259 -29.82 8.98 -11.53
CA LEU A 259 -30.79 9.38 -10.50
C LEU A 259 -30.87 8.31 -9.40
N TYR A 260 -29.90 8.32 -8.47
CA TYR A 260 -29.85 7.35 -7.37
C TYR A 260 -29.54 7.98 -6.01
N VAL A 261 -29.65 7.17 -4.95
CA VAL A 261 -29.65 7.61 -3.54
C VAL A 261 -28.30 7.31 -2.89
N GLN A 262 -27.29 8.12 -3.14
CA GLN A 262 -26.02 8.05 -2.40
C GLN A 262 -25.15 9.28 -2.70
N GLU A 263 -25.14 10.25 -1.79
CA GLU A 263 -24.13 11.32 -1.75
C GLU A 263 -23.20 11.11 -0.56
N ARG A 264 -21.99 11.68 -0.66
CA ARG A 264 -20.91 11.52 0.29
C ARG A 264 -21.14 12.35 1.55
N THR A 265 -20.58 11.87 2.66
CA THR A 265 -20.60 12.64 3.92
C THR A 265 -19.73 13.89 3.79
N LYS A 266 -20.25 15.02 4.29
CA LYS A 266 -19.51 16.29 4.32
C LYS A 266 -18.19 16.06 5.05
N PRO A 267 -17.05 16.47 4.48
CA PRO A 267 -15.80 16.46 5.22
C PRO A 267 -15.89 17.44 6.41
N SER A 268 -15.13 17.18 7.47
CA SER A 268 -15.20 17.96 8.72
C SER A 268 -14.96 19.46 8.47
N SER A 269 -15.63 20.31 9.23
CA SER A 269 -15.68 21.78 9.10
C SER A 269 -14.33 22.52 9.17
N ASN A 270 -13.22 21.81 9.38
CA ASN A 270 -11.87 22.38 9.48
C ASN A 270 -11.14 22.44 8.11
N SER A 271 -11.85 22.25 7.01
CA SER A 271 -11.27 22.20 5.68
C SER A 271 -11.84 23.31 4.83
N ASN A 272 -10.99 24.27 4.47
CA ASN A 272 -11.26 25.32 3.48
C ASN A 272 -11.37 24.68 2.08
N TYR A 273 -12.40 23.85 1.87
CA TYR A 273 -12.68 23.37 0.53
C TYR A 273 -13.16 24.54 -0.31
N ASP A 274 -12.48 24.76 -1.44
CA ASP A 274 -13.02 25.56 -2.52
C ASP A 274 -14.42 25.03 -2.86
N GLN A 275 -15.39 25.94 -2.89
CA GLN A 275 -16.77 25.63 -3.18
C GLN A 275 -16.91 24.91 -4.53
N PHE A 276 -16.08 25.26 -5.51
CA PHE A 276 -16.01 24.58 -6.80
C PHE A 276 -15.68 23.10 -6.66
N ILE A 277 -14.62 22.75 -5.93
CA ILE A 277 -14.16 21.36 -5.77
C ILE A 277 -15.24 20.51 -5.12
N PHE A 278 -15.92 21.08 -4.15
CA PHE A 278 -17.01 20.40 -3.49
C PHE A 278 -18.19 20.13 -4.43
N GLN A 279 -18.57 21.15 -5.21
CA GLN A 279 -19.72 21.15 -6.10
C GLN A 279 -19.54 20.39 -7.41
N GLU A 280 -18.30 20.20 -7.86
CA GLU A 280 -17.99 19.63 -9.19
C GLU A 280 -17.13 18.35 -9.13
N VAL A 281 -16.35 18.14 -8.06
CA VAL A 281 -15.35 17.04 -8.00
C VAL A 281 -15.62 16.06 -6.86
N TYR A 282 -15.75 16.55 -5.63
CA TYR A 282 -15.92 15.69 -4.46
C TYR A 282 -17.29 15.00 -4.47
N THR A 283 -18.34 15.73 -4.80
CA THR A 283 -19.74 15.27 -4.85
C THR A 283 -19.97 14.08 -5.78
N ASN A 284 -20.98 13.27 -5.50
CA ASN A 284 -21.52 12.31 -6.47
C ASN A 284 -22.45 12.99 -7.50
N PHE A 285 -22.83 14.26 -7.32
CA PHE A 285 -23.79 14.98 -8.16
C PHE A 285 -23.19 16.30 -8.66
N PRO A 286 -22.18 16.26 -9.55
CA PRO A 286 -21.54 17.45 -10.10
C PRO A 286 -22.53 18.34 -10.87
N ILE A 287 -22.56 19.63 -10.54
CA ILE A 287 -23.61 20.58 -11.00
C ILE A 287 -23.47 20.90 -12.50
N SER A 288 -22.24 20.92 -13.03
CA SER A 288 -21.95 21.38 -14.40
C SER A 288 -21.54 20.26 -15.34
N SER A 289 -21.85 19.00 -15.02
CA SER A 289 -21.45 17.85 -15.82
C SER A 289 -22.41 17.52 -16.97
N SER A 290 -21.88 16.88 -18.00
CA SER A 290 -22.65 16.23 -19.07
C SER A 290 -22.72 14.71 -18.86
N PRO A 291 -23.68 13.98 -19.48
CA PRO A 291 -23.76 12.53 -19.35
C PRO A 291 -22.50 11.81 -19.84
N SER A 292 -21.86 12.34 -20.90
CA SER A 292 -20.62 11.78 -21.47
C SER A 292 -19.45 11.86 -20.48
N GLN A 293 -19.45 12.84 -19.58
CA GLN A 293 -18.38 13.03 -18.58
C GLN A 293 -18.57 12.19 -17.32
N LEU A 294 -19.72 11.55 -17.13
CA LEU A 294 -20.04 10.81 -15.91
C LEU A 294 -19.77 9.31 -16.04
N HIS A 295 -19.39 8.68 -14.93
CA HIS A 295 -19.33 7.23 -14.80
C HIS A 295 -19.69 6.77 -13.39
N LEU A 296 -20.53 5.74 -13.30
CA LEU A 296 -20.96 5.11 -12.05
C LEU A 296 -20.07 3.91 -11.76
N PHE A 297 -19.29 3.99 -10.68
CA PHE A 297 -18.49 2.87 -10.18
C PHE A 297 -19.25 2.10 -9.11
N GLU A 298 -19.36 0.79 -9.26
CA GLU A 298 -20.00 -0.11 -8.29
C GLU A 298 -18.95 -0.91 -7.51
N TYR A 299 -19.11 -1.02 -6.20
CA TYR A 299 -18.18 -1.75 -5.35
C TYR A 299 -18.86 -2.42 -4.16
N SER A 300 -18.23 -3.50 -3.68
CA SER A 300 -18.69 -4.25 -2.51
C SER A 300 -17.68 -4.15 -1.37
N TYR A 301 -18.16 -3.88 -0.15
CA TYR A 301 -17.32 -3.83 1.04
C TYR A 301 -17.92 -4.60 2.21
N LYS A 302 -17.07 -5.15 3.08
CA LYS A 302 -17.52 -5.80 4.31
C LYS A 302 -17.74 -4.75 5.40
N SER A 303 -18.95 -4.72 5.95
CA SER A 303 -19.32 -3.89 7.11
C SER A 303 -19.99 -4.77 8.16
N LYS A 304 -19.42 -4.83 9.38
CA LYS A 304 -19.93 -5.66 10.49
C LYS A 304 -20.23 -7.12 10.10
N GLY A 305 -19.37 -7.72 9.27
CA GLY A 305 -19.51 -9.10 8.80
C GLY A 305 -20.32 -9.29 7.51
N ASN A 306 -21.15 -8.31 7.12
CA ASN A 306 -21.99 -8.38 5.91
C ASN A 306 -21.34 -7.71 4.71
N ILE A 307 -21.57 -8.26 3.52
CA ILE A 307 -21.20 -7.61 2.25
C ILE A 307 -22.25 -6.53 1.94
N VAL A 308 -21.79 -5.30 1.78
CA VAL A 308 -22.60 -4.13 1.40
C VAL A 308 -22.17 -3.69 0.01
N ASN A 309 -23.12 -3.59 -0.90
CA ASN A 309 -22.91 -3.01 -2.24
C ASN A 309 -23.17 -1.50 -2.19
N SER A 310 -22.31 -0.71 -2.83
CA SER A 310 -22.41 0.74 -2.91
C SER A 310 -21.94 1.22 -4.28
N SER A 311 -22.41 2.40 -4.69
CA SER A 311 -22.08 2.97 -5.99
C SER A 311 -21.67 4.44 -5.83
N THR A 312 -20.68 4.87 -6.62
CA THR A 312 -20.17 6.24 -6.59
C THR A 312 -20.09 6.80 -8.00
N LEU A 313 -20.80 7.90 -8.24
CA LEU A 313 -20.76 8.65 -9.49
C LEU A 313 -19.57 9.60 -9.45
N VAL A 314 -18.75 9.54 -10.49
CA VAL A 314 -17.53 10.33 -10.62
C VAL A 314 -17.61 11.16 -11.88
N ASN A 315 -17.23 12.44 -11.76
CA ASN A 315 -17.03 13.32 -12.91
C ASN A 315 -15.64 13.07 -13.49
N LEU A 316 -15.59 12.46 -14.67
CA LEU A 316 -14.36 12.26 -15.44
C LEU A 316 -13.94 13.51 -16.21
N ASN A 317 -14.85 14.49 -16.34
CA ASN A 317 -14.62 15.80 -16.97
C ASN A 317 -13.91 15.72 -18.33
N THR A 318 -14.29 14.72 -19.13
CA THR A 318 -13.80 14.53 -20.50
C THR A 318 -14.91 13.99 -21.39
N ASP A 319 -14.97 14.48 -22.62
CA ASP A 319 -15.82 13.94 -23.67
C ASP A 319 -15.05 12.98 -24.60
N ASN A 320 -13.74 12.81 -24.36
CA ASN A 320 -12.91 11.90 -25.13
C ASN A 320 -13.14 10.45 -24.68
N ILE A 321 -13.65 9.62 -25.60
CA ILE A 321 -14.00 8.22 -25.34
C ILE A 321 -12.78 7.39 -24.91
N PHE A 322 -11.61 7.63 -25.52
CA PHE A 322 -10.39 6.91 -25.17
C PHE A 322 -9.90 7.25 -23.76
N ILE A 323 -9.87 8.54 -23.42
CA ILE A 323 -9.50 9.01 -22.07
C ILE A 323 -10.46 8.44 -21.03
N LYS A 324 -11.77 8.52 -21.31
CA LYS A 324 -12.80 7.94 -20.44
C LYS A 324 -12.54 6.45 -20.18
N LYS A 325 -12.31 5.67 -21.24
CA LYS A 325 -12.05 4.23 -21.12
C LYS A 325 -10.82 3.94 -20.25
N ILE A 326 -9.69 4.60 -20.50
CA ILE A 326 -8.45 4.29 -19.77
C ILE A 326 -8.52 4.71 -18.29
N LEU A 327 -9.22 5.80 -17.96
CA LEU A 327 -9.45 6.21 -16.57
C LEU A 327 -10.36 5.24 -15.83
N ILE A 328 -11.40 4.71 -16.48
CA ILE A 328 -12.28 3.68 -15.90
C ILE A 328 -11.49 2.40 -15.62
N GLU A 329 -10.68 1.92 -16.57
CA GLU A 329 -9.84 0.74 -16.40
C GLU A 329 -8.80 0.93 -15.29
N PHE A 330 -8.19 2.12 -15.21
CA PHE A 330 -7.29 2.49 -14.12
C PHE A 330 -7.98 2.31 -12.76
N ILE A 331 -9.15 2.93 -12.55
CA ILE A 331 -9.86 2.86 -11.27
C ILE A 331 -10.32 1.44 -10.94
N ASN A 332 -10.86 0.71 -11.92
CA ASN A 332 -11.32 -0.67 -11.74
C ASN A 332 -10.19 -1.64 -11.39
N THR A 333 -8.95 -1.36 -11.81
CA THR A 333 -7.78 -2.17 -11.46
C THR A 333 -7.53 -2.19 -9.94
N PHE A 334 -7.89 -1.12 -9.23
CA PHE A 334 -7.60 -0.97 -7.81
C PHE A 334 -8.82 -1.15 -6.88
N ASP A 335 -10.04 -1.21 -7.42
CA ASP A 335 -11.30 -1.17 -6.65
C ASP A 335 -11.81 -2.50 -6.07
N LYS A 336 -11.00 -3.56 -6.10
CA LYS A 336 -11.48 -4.91 -5.70
C LYS A 336 -11.59 -5.18 -4.20
N THR A 337 -11.13 -4.30 -3.28
CA THR A 337 -11.26 -4.56 -1.82
C THR A 337 -11.60 -3.36 -0.93
N GLN A 338 -12.79 -3.44 -0.30
CA GLN A 338 -13.25 -2.83 0.95
C GLN A 338 -13.40 -1.29 1.10
N LYS A 339 -12.78 -0.43 0.27
CA LYS A 339 -13.13 1.01 0.12
C LYS A 339 -12.64 1.49 -1.25
N SER A 340 -13.55 1.93 -2.12
CA SER A 340 -13.22 2.29 -3.51
C SER A 340 -12.19 3.45 -3.58
N THR A 341 -11.13 3.25 -4.36
CA THR A 341 -10.19 4.22 -4.94
C THR A 341 -10.93 5.42 -5.53
N ALA A 342 -12.05 5.19 -6.24
CA ALA A 342 -12.89 6.24 -6.81
C ALA A 342 -13.52 7.15 -5.72
N THR A 343 -13.57 6.70 -4.47
CA THR A 343 -14.10 7.49 -3.36
C THR A 343 -13.08 8.45 -2.74
N ARG A 344 -11.81 8.50 -3.17
CA ARG A 344 -10.85 9.44 -2.57
C ARG A 344 -10.80 10.77 -3.28
N ILE A 345 -10.60 11.85 -2.52
CA ILE A 345 -10.59 13.21 -3.06
C ILE A 345 -9.40 13.42 -4.02
N GLU A 346 -8.21 12.92 -3.67
CA GLU A 346 -7.02 13.01 -4.51
C GLU A 346 -7.19 12.29 -5.85
N ASN A 347 -7.87 11.15 -5.86
CA ASN A 347 -8.15 10.40 -7.08
C ASN A 347 -9.21 11.12 -7.94
N ARG A 348 -10.25 11.66 -7.31
CA ARG A 348 -11.28 12.44 -8.02
C ARG A 348 -10.72 13.71 -8.63
N LEU A 349 -9.86 14.44 -7.89
CA LEU A 349 -9.15 15.62 -8.41
C LEU A 349 -8.23 15.24 -9.56
N PHE A 350 -7.44 14.17 -9.41
CA PHE A 350 -6.60 13.66 -10.50
C PHE A 350 -7.42 13.37 -11.76
N ILE A 351 -8.50 12.58 -11.63
CA ILE A 351 -9.40 12.21 -12.72
C ILE A 351 -10.02 13.44 -13.38
N TYR A 352 -10.58 14.35 -12.58
CA TYR A 352 -11.27 15.55 -13.06
C TYR A 352 -10.36 16.47 -13.89
N TYR A 353 -9.10 16.59 -13.47
CA TYR A 353 -8.12 17.42 -14.16
C TYR A 353 -7.28 16.65 -15.20
N PHE A 354 -7.55 15.36 -15.43
CA PHE A 354 -6.75 14.56 -16.35
C PHE A 354 -6.79 15.10 -17.77
N ASP A 355 -7.97 15.45 -18.26
CA ASP A 355 -8.13 15.97 -19.62
C ASP A 355 -7.41 17.33 -19.78
N GLU A 356 -7.57 18.23 -18.81
CA GLU A 356 -6.87 19.52 -18.75
C GLU A 356 -5.34 19.34 -18.73
N SER A 357 -4.84 18.34 -18.00
CA SER A 357 -3.39 18.06 -17.88
C SER A 357 -2.73 17.66 -19.20
N LEU A 358 -3.51 17.20 -20.19
CA LEU A 358 -3.03 16.85 -21.53
C LEU A 358 -2.95 18.07 -22.47
N GLY A 359 -3.58 19.19 -22.10
CA GLY A 359 -3.61 20.41 -22.90
C GLY A 359 -4.16 20.16 -24.31
N SER A 360 -3.44 20.63 -25.34
CA SER A 360 -3.86 20.45 -26.74
C SER A 360 -3.90 18.99 -27.21
N LEU A 361 -3.22 18.07 -26.52
CA LEU A 361 -3.19 16.65 -26.89
C LEU A 361 -4.55 15.97 -26.67
N SER A 362 -5.32 16.45 -25.68
CA SER A 362 -6.63 15.90 -25.29
C SER A 362 -7.56 15.66 -26.49
N LYS A 363 -7.67 16.65 -27.40
CA LYS A 363 -8.59 16.60 -28.55
C LYS A 363 -8.28 15.49 -29.54
N ASN A 364 -7.02 15.10 -29.66
CA ASN A 364 -6.55 14.13 -30.66
C ASN A 364 -6.14 12.80 -30.02
N MET A 365 -6.36 12.63 -28.72
CA MET A 365 -5.95 11.44 -28.00
C MET A 365 -6.88 10.28 -28.33
N ASN A 366 -6.41 9.29 -29.09
CA ASN A 366 -7.22 8.16 -29.53
C ASN A 366 -6.56 6.80 -29.29
N CYS A 367 -5.29 6.78 -28.90
CA CYS A 367 -4.55 5.56 -28.63
C CYS A 367 -3.53 5.72 -27.49
N ILE A 368 -3.00 4.59 -27.01
CA ILE A 368 -2.08 4.55 -25.87
C ILE A 368 -0.71 5.14 -26.25
N GLU A 369 -0.33 5.07 -27.52
CA GLU A 369 0.93 5.54 -28.07
C GLU A 369 1.09 7.07 -27.95
N ASN A 370 -0.02 7.82 -27.80
CA ASN A 370 0.03 9.25 -27.54
C ASN A 370 0.59 9.59 -26.14
N LEU A 371 0.62 8.62 -25.21
CA LEU A 371 1.18 8.78 -23.87
C LEU A 371 2.68 8.51 -23.91
N THR A 372 3.47 9.57 -23.99
CA THR A 372 4.93 9.50 -24.06
C THR A 372 5.58 10.06 -22.79
N PHE A 373 6.90 9.98 -22.68
CA PHE A 373 7.64 10.63 -21.60
C PHE A 373 7.42 12.15 -21.56
N GLU A 374 7.25 12.80 -22.72
CA GLU A 374 6.93 14.23 -22.78
C GLU A 374 5.52 14.52 -22.26
N THR A 375 4.56 13.64 -22.54
CA THR A 375 3.23 13.71 -21.95
C THR A 375 3.31 13.59 -20.42
N PHE A 376 4.07 12.64 -19.92
CA PHE A 376 4.31 12.47 -18.48
C PHE A 376 4.92 13.73 -17.84
N LYS A 377 5.96 14.33 -18.44
CA LYS A 377 6.58 15.57 -17.93
C LYS A 377 5.58 16.71 -17.78
N LYS A 378 4.77 16.94 -18.83
CA LYS A 378 3.74 17.99 -18.84
C LYS A 378 2.70 17.76 -17.76
N GLN A 379 2.19 16.53 -17.64
CA GLN A 379 1.23 16.16 -16.59
C GLN A 379 1.85 16.30 -15.20
N PHE A 380 3.11 15.88 -15.01
CA PHE A 380 3.80 16.01 -13.72
C PHE A 380 3.89 17.48 -13.27
N GLN A 381 4.34 18.37 -14.16
CA GLN A 381 4.40 19.82 -13.88
C GLN A 381 3.02 20.40 -13.58
N PHE A 382 2.00 20.00 -14.36
CA PHE A 382 0.63 20.43 -14.16
C PHE A 382 0.10 20.03 -12.77
N TYR A 383 0.27 18.77 -12.37
CA TYR A 383 -0.22 18.29 -11.07
C TYR A 383 0.61 18.82 -9.90
N ASP A 384 1.92 19.05 -10.05
CA ASP A 384 2.74 19.69 -8.99
C ASP A 384 2.29 21.12 -8.71
N ASN A 385 1.92 21.86 -9.75
CA ASN A 385 1.34 23.18 -9.61
C ASN A 385 -0.03 23.13 -8.94
N LYS A 386 -0.90 22.19 -9.35
CA LYS A 386 -2.25 22.04 -8.74
C LYS A 386 -2.16 21.56 -7.29
N ASP A 387 -1.27 20.64 -6.96
CA ASP A 387 -1.05 20.18 -5.57
C ASP A 387 -0.59 21.32 -4.66
N SER A 388 0.16 22.29 -5.19
CA SER A 388 0.56 23.50 -4.46
C SER A 388 -0.60 24.46 -4.21
N GLN A 389 -1.63 24.45 -5.07
CA GLN A 389 -2.86 25.25 -4.91
C GLN A 389 -3.86 24.59 -3.94
N PHE A 390 -3.80 23.26 -3.81
CA PHE A 390 -4.83 22.42 -3.22
C PHE A 390 -4.28 21.62 -2.03
N SER A 391 -4.13 22.25 -0.87
CA SER A 391 -3.65 21.60 0.36
C SER A 391 -4.77 20.82 1.09
N PHE A 392 -5.32 19.77 0.46
CA PHE A 392 -6.46 19.02 1.03
C PHE A 392 -6.10 17.77 1.82
N SER A 393 -4.91 17.19 1.61
CA SER A 393 -4.53 15.92 2.26
C SER A 393 -3.01 15.69 2.28
N ASN A 394 -2.58 14.69 3.05
CA ASN A 394 -1.19 14.22 3.03
C ASN A 394 -0.78 13.51 1.72
N VAL A 395 -1.75 13.14 0.87
CA VAL A 395 -1.53 12.44 -0.41
C VAL A 395 -1.74 13.41 -1.56
N LYS A 396 -0.79 13.44 -2.50
CA LYS A 396 -0.74 14.41 -3.61
C LYS A 396 -1.27 13.80 -4.92
N MET A 397 -1.81 14.62 -5.82
CA MET A 397 -2.22 14.19 -7.17
C MET A 397 -1.05 13.63 -7.98
N ILE A 398 0.16 14.14 -7.80
CA ILE A 398 1.38 13.55 -8.41
C ILE A 398 1.53 12.06 -8.03
N ASP A 399 1.18 11.68 -6.80
CA ASP A 399 1.27 10.29 -6.38
C ASP A 399 0.24 9.41 -7.09
N VAL A 400 -0.92 9.98 -7.44
CA VAL A 400 -1.93 9.32 -8.27
C VAL A 400 -1.45 9.23 -9.74
N LEU A 401 -0.83 10.27 -10.28
CA LEU A 401 -0.22 10.26 -11.61
C LEU A 401 0.82 9.14 -11.74
N LYS A 402 1.72 9.01 -10.77
CA LYS A 402 2.69 7.89 -10.74
C LYS A 402 2.01 6.54 -10.81
N LYS A 403 0.94 6.35 -10.03
CA LYS A 403 0.17 5.09 -10.02
C LYS A 403 -0.53 4.84 -11.34
N PHE A 404 -1.05 5.89 -11.98
CA PHE A 404 -1.62 5.81 -13.32
C PHE A 404 -0.57 5.33 -14.33
N TYR A 405 0.64 5.91 -14.34
CA TYR A 405 1.71 5.46 -15.24
C TYR A 405 2.25 4.06 -14.92
N ILE A 406 2.27 3.64 -13.65
CA ILE A 406 2.56 2.25 -13.28
C ILE A 406 1.50 1.31 -13.87
N PHE A 407 0.21 1.66 -13.74
CA PHE A 407 -0.88 0.92 -14.36
C PHE A 407 -0.71 0.85 -15.88
N LEU A 408 -0.39 1.96 -16.55
CA LEU A 408 -0.17 1.98 -17.98
C LEU A 408 0.96 1.06 -18.43
N LEU A 409 2.09 1.04 -17.71
CA LEU A 409 3.20 0.14 -18.03
C LEU A 409 2.75 -1.33 -17.97
N SER A 410 2.02 -1.72 -16.92
CA SER A 410 1.46 -3.07 -16.80
C SER A 410 0.39 -3.36 -17.86
N TYR A 411 -0.42 -2.37 -18.22
CA TYR A 411 -1.45 -2.47 -19.25
C TYR A 411 -0.85 -2.68 -20.64
N ILE A 412 0.20 -1.94 -20.97
CA ILE A 412 0.96 -2.06 -22.22
C ILE A 412 1.54 -3.47 -22.36
N GLU A 413 2.20 -3.95 -21.30
CA GLU A 413 2.82 -5.28 -21.27
C GLU A 413 1.79 -6.40 -21.40
N THR A 414 0.70 -6.34 -20.61
CA THR A 414 -0.33 -7.39 -20.58
C THR A 414 -1.04 -7.53 -21.92
N ASN A 415 -1.32 -6.41 -22.58
CA ASN A 415 -2.00 -6.38 -23.88
C ASN A 415 -1.02 -6.43 -25.07
N LYS A 416 0.30 -6.56 -24.82
CA LYS A 416 1.35 -6.67 -25.85
C LYS A 416 1.38 -5.50 -26.85
N TYR A 417 1.11 -4.28 -26.39
CA TYR A 417 1.24 -3.09 -27.24
C TYR A 417 2.72 -2.82 -27.55
N ASN A 418 3.03 -2.49 -28.81
CA ASN A 418 4.38 -2.10 -29.22
C ASN A 418 4.66 -0.63 -28.90
N HIS A 419 4.59 -0.29 -27.61
CA HIS A 419 4.76 1.07 -27.13
C HIS A 419 5.66 1.10 -25.90
N LYS A 420 6.52 2.12 -25.81
CA LYS A 420 7.33 2.40 -24.63
C LYS A 420 7.12 3.85 -24.25
N ILE A 421 6.56 4.10 -23.07
CA ILE A 421 6.32 5.46 -22.57
C ILE A 421 7.66 6.17 -22.32
N PHE A 422 8.57 5.49 -21.60
CA PHE A 422 9.82 6.05 -21.08
C PHE A 422 11.03 5.73 -21.98
N ILE A 423 10.96 6.11 -23.26
CA ILE A 423 12.07 5.92 -24.22
C ILE A 423 13.30 6.73 -23.81
N ASN A 424 14.50 6.16 -23.99
CA ASN A 424 15.79 6.78 -23.66
C ASN A 424 15.94 7.24 -22.21
N THR A 425 15.20 6.60 -21.29
CA THR A 425 15.34 6.82 -19.85
C THR A 425 15.36 5.50 -19.11
N ALA A 426 15.88 5.53 -17.88
CA ALA A 426 15.84 4.37 -16.99
C ALA A 426 14.58 4.33 -16.10
N ILE A 427 13.55 5.14 -16.39
CA ILE A 427 12.33 5.18 -15.60
C ILE A 427 11.52 3.90 -15.86
N ASN A 428 11.31 3.13 -14.81
CA ASN A 428 10.52 1.90 -14.81
C ASN A 428 9.57 1.87 -13.61
N VAL A 429 8.79 0.78 -13.47
CA VAL A 429 7.85 0.60 -12.36
C VAL A 429 8.53 0.78 -10.99
N LYS A 430 9.73 0.20 -10.80
CA LYS A 430 10.47 0.29 -9.52
C LYS A 430 10.87 1.72 -9.20
N VAL A 431 11.33 2.47 -10.20
CA VAL A 431 11.73 3.88 -10.07
C VAL A 431 10.51 4.75 -9.75
N LEU A 432 9.40 4.57 -10.47
CA LEU A 432 8.15 5.31 -10.20
C LEU A 432 7.59 5.01 -8.81
N SER A 433 7.70 3.76 -8.34
CA SER A 433 7.26 3.37 -6.99
C SER A 433 8.16 3.93 -5.86
N SER A 434 9.32 4.51 -6.18
CA SER A 434 10.21 5.09 -5.17
C SER A 434 9.58 6.30 -4.47
N SER A 435 9.80 6.41 -3.16
CA SER A 435 9.40 7.59 -2.36
C SER A 435 10.11 8.86 -2.82
N ASN A 436 11.34 8.74 -3.30
CA ASN A 436 12.19 9.88 -3.66
C ASN A 436 12.02 10.31 -5.12
N PHE A 437 11.19 9.60 -5.91
CA PHE A 437 11.00 9.88 -7.33
C PHE A 437 10.58 11.33 -7.57
N ASN A 438 9.54 11.82 -6.87
CA ASN A 438 8.99 13.16 -7.08
C ASN A 438 10.05 14.24 -6.86
N THR A 439 10.82 14.11 -5.77
CA THR A 439 11.91 15.02 -5.43
C THR A 439 12.99 15.01 -6.50
N MET A 440 13.50 13.83 -6.88
CA MET A 440 14.56 13.72 -7.89
C MET A 440 14.10 14.23 -9.27
N PHE A 441 12.87 13.92 -9.66
CA PHE A 441 12.33 14.37 -10.94
C PHE A 441 12.17 15.90 -10.97
N LYS A 442 11.67 16.50 -9.87
CA LYS A 442 11.52 17.95 -9.71
C LYS A 442 12.87 18.68 -9.66
N GLU A 443 13.87 18.09 -9.02
CA GLU A 443 15.24 18.64 -8.93
C GLU A 443 16.04 18.52 -10.24
N GLY A 444 15.47 17.88 -11.28
CA GLY A 444 16.07 17.74 -12.61
C GLY A 444 17.08 16.60 -12.74
N PHE A 445 16.98 15.55 -11.92
CA PHE A 445 17.87 14.39 -12.04
C PHE A 445 17.60 13.60 -13.33
N LYS A 446 18.67 13.23 -14.03
CA LYS A 446 18.60 12.36 -15.20
C LYS A 446 18.62 10.89 -14.79
N PHE A 447 17.59 10.14 -15.19
CA PHE A 447 17.46 8.71 -14.87
C PHE A 447 18.16 7.86 -15.93
N ILE A 448 19.24 7.20 -15.53
CA ILE A 448 20.11 6.45 -16.45
C ILE A 448 20.47 5.07 -15.90
N ILE A 449 20.81 4.17 -16.80
CA ILE A 449 21.41 2.89 -16.45
C ILE A 449 22.93 3.07 -16.51
N HIS A 450 23.66 2.63 -15.48
CA HIS A 450 25.12 2.67 -15.51
C HIS A 450 25.67 1.64 -16.49
N SER A 451 26.53 2.10 -17.40
CA SER A 451 27.28 1.28 -18.34
C SER A 451 28.73 1.79 -18.38
N PRO A 452 29.72 1.04 -17.86
CA PRO A 452 31.11 1.49 -17.82
C PRO A 452 31.77 1.56 -19.21
N PHE A 453 31.11 1.05 -20.25
CA PHE A 453 31.58 1.10 -21.64
C PHE A 453 31.05 2.31 -22.40
N GLU A 454 30.12 3.07 -21.82
CA GLU A 454 29.58 4.29 -22.40
C GLU A 454 30.33 5.52 -21.88
N ILE A 455 30.25 6.62 -22.63
CA ILE A 455 30.82 7.90 -22.21
C ILE A 455 30.11 8.38 -20.94
N PRO A 456 30.85 8.90 -19.93
CA PRO A 456 30.24 9.49 -18.74
C PRO A 456 29.22 10.57 -19.11
N PRO A 457 28.02 10.58 -18.50
CA PRO A 457 27.00 11.58 -18.78
C PRO A 457 27.50 13.01 -18.52
N SER A 458 27.07 13.96 -19.36
CA SER A 458 27.43 15.37 -19.18
C SER A 458 26.71 15.99 -17.98
N GLU A 459 25.54 15.48 -17.60
CA GLU A 459 24.73 16.05 -16.52
C GLU A 459 25.37 15.86 -15.13
N ASP A 460 25.17 16.83 -14.23
CA ASP A 460 25.69 16.78 -12.85
C ASP A 460 24.74 16.10 -11.87
N LYS A 461 23.45 16.00 -12.20
CA LYS A 461 22.43 15.36 -11.36
C LYS A 461 21.99 14.05 -11.97
N LEU A 462 22.50 12.95 -11.44
CA LEU A 462 22.26 11.60 -11.96
C LEU A 462 21.48 10.73 -10.98
N CYS A 463 20.44 10.08 -11.48
CA CYS A 463 19.76 8.99 -10.80
C CYS A 463 20.13 7.69 -11.53
N ILE A 464 21.05 6.93 -10.94
CA ILE A 464 21.52 5.67 -11.54
C ILE A 464 20.60 4.56 -11.09
N VAL A 465 20.03 3.85 -12.07
CA VAL A 465 19.09 2.74 -11.90
C VAL A 465 19.81 1.42 -12.20
N GLU A 466 19.59 0.43 -11.36
CA GLU A 466 20.23 -0.88 -11.50
C GLU A 466 19.65 -1.63 -12.72
N ASN A 467 20.51 -2.04 -13.67
CA ASN A 467 20.10 -2.77 -14.88
C ASN A 467 19.68 -4.22 -14.57
N LYS A 468 20.34 -4.86 -13.60
CA LYS A 468 20.21 -6.29 -13.32
C LYS A 468 19.41 -6.56 -12.04
N SER A 469 18.41 -7.43 -12.13
CA SER A 469 17.71 -8.00 -10.95
C SER A 469 18.41 -9.25 -10.38
N SER A 470 19.72 -9.41 -10.64
CA SER A 470 20.45 -10.68 -10.51
C SER A 470 20.92 -10.99 -9.10
N ASN A 471 20.93 -10.06 -8.15
CA ASN A 471 21.64 -10.30 -6.89
C ASN A 471 20.67 -10.56 -5.72
N ALA A 472 21.11 -11.32 -4.71
CA ALA A 472 20.40 -11.55 -3.43
C ALA A 472 20.08 -10.24 -2.65
N ARG A 473 20.52 -9.09 -3.16
CA ARG A 473 20.30 -7.73 -2.66
C ARG A 473 19.29 -6.90 -3.47
N ALA A 474 18.62 -7.50 -4.47
CA ALA A 474 17.64 -6.85 -5.35
C ALA A 474 16.47 -6.14 -4.62
N THR A 475 16.38 -6.26 -3.29
CA THR A 475 15.38 -5.65 -2.43
C THR A 475 15.83 -4.34 -1.76
N LYS A 476 17.09 -3.90 -1.86
CA LYS A 476 17.63 -2.84 -0.98
C LYS A 476 17.92 -1.47 -1.61
N LEU A 477 18.33 -1.34 -2.88
CA LEU A 477 18.41 -0.04 -3.58
C LEU A 477 18.07 -0.23 -5.06
N ASN A 478 16.95 0.33 -5.52
CA ASN A 478 16.56 0.26 -6.94
C ASN A 478 17.20 1.38 -7.78
N SER A 479 17.69 2.42 -7.10
CA SER A 479 18.32 3.59 -7.71
C SER A 479 19.16 4.34 -6.68
N ILE A 480 20.22 5.01 -7.11
CA ILE A 480 21.04 5.90 -6.28
C ILE A 480 21.02 7.32 -6.84
N ARG A 481 21.17 8.33 -5.97
CA ARG A 481 21.22 9.74 -6.34
C ARG A 481 22.66 10.25 -6.21
N LEU A 482 23.20 10.82 -7.29
CA LEU A 482 24.51 11.45 -7.33
C LEU A 482 24.34 12.89 -7.81
N ASP A 483 24.71 13.86 -6.97
CA ASP A 483 24.65 15.29 -7.31
C ASP A 483 26.07 15.87 -7.34
N PHE A 484 26.70 15.81 -8.51
CA PHE A 484 28.05 16.32 -8.73
C PHE A 484 28.14 17.85 -8.59
N SER A 485 27.00 18.57 -8.62
CA SER A 485 27.00 20.02 -8.38
C SER A 485 27.37 20.39 -6.94
N GLU A 486 27.32 19.42 -6.01
CA GLU A 486 27.80 19.57 -4.63
C GLU A 486 29.33 19.64 -4.50
N ILE A 487 30.09 19.43 -5.58
CA ILE A 487 31.58 19.53 -5.59
C ILE A 487 31.98 20.94 -6.02
N TYR A 488 32.76 21.61 -5.17
CA TYR A 488 33.10 23.02 -5.34
C TYR A 488 34.01 23.28 -6.54
N ASP A 489 35.07 22.49 -6.69
CA ASP A 489 36.00 22.60 -7.82
C ASP A 489 35.51 21.85 -9.07
N LEU A 490 35.55 22.52 -10.22
CA LEU A 490 35.06 21.98 -11.48
C LEU A 490 35.94 20.83 -12.03
N ASN A 491 37.25 20.87 -11.81
CA ASN A 491 38.14 19.79 -12.24
C ASN A 491 37.90 18.53 -11.41
N PHE A 492 37.85 18.68 -10.09
CA PHE A 492 37.50 17.60 -9.16
C PHE A 492 36.13 17.00 -9.45
N ARG A 493 35.14 17.83 -9.83
CA ARG A 493 33.83 17.37 -10.26
C ARG A 493 33.91 16.43 -11.46
N ASN A 494 34.60 16.87 -12.52
CA ASN A 494 34.75 16.07 -13.74
C ASN A 494 35.56 14.80 -13.48
N ASP A 495 36.61 14.89 -12.68
CA ASP A 495 37.46 13.75 -12.34
C ASP A 495 36.73 12.69 -11.54
N LEU A 496 35.93 13.09 -10.53
CA LEU A 496 35.09 12.16 -9.78
C LEU A 496 34.05 11.50 -10.68
N LYS A 497 33.44 12.26 -11.59
CA LYS A 497 32.46 11.72 -12.53
C LYS A 497 33.07 10.63 -13.41
N ILE A 498 34.23 10.90 -14.02
CA ILE A 498 34.97 9.93 -14.85
C ILE A 498 35.38 8.71 -14.04
N PHE A 499 35.93 8.92 -12.83
CA PHE A 499 36.38 7.83 -11.97
C PHE A 499 35.23 6.89 -11.59
N LEU A 500 34.11 7.44 -11.09
CA LEU A 500 32.97 6.62 -10.68
C LEU A 500 32.34 5.90 -11.87
N TRP A 501 32.30 6.55 -13.05
CA TRP A 501 31.71 5.95 -14.25
C TRP A 501 32.53 4.76 -14.77
N ASN A 502 33.86 4.86 -14.76
CA ASN A 502 34.76 3.84 -15.28
C ASN A 502 35.09 2.74 -14.26
N LYS A 503 34.79 2.94 -12.98
CA LYS A 503 35.03 1.93 -11.95
C LYS A 503 34.01 0.80 -12.06
N ASN A 504 34.50 -0.44 -12.08
CA ASN A 504 33.62 -1.61 -12.12
C ASN A 504 32.97 -1.85 -10.76
N TYR A 505 31.67 -1.58 -10.67
CA TYR A 505 30.87 -1.77 -9.47
C TYR A 505 29.98 -3.01 -9.59
N ASN A 506 30.17 -3.97 -8.68
CA ASN A 506 29.26 -5.12 -8.56
C ASN A 506 27.85 -4.73 -8.04
N TYR A 507 27.70 -3.51 -7.52
CA TYR A 507 26.46 -2.98 -6.94
C TYR A 507 26.48 -1.46 -6.91
N ILE A 508 25.41 -0.82 -7.37
CA ILE A 508 25.30 0.65 -7.43
C ILE A 508 25.40 1.30 -6.04
N GLY A 509 25.00 0.63 -4.95
CA GLY A 509 25.14 1.22 -3.61
C GLY A 509 26.59 1.43 -3.17
N SER A 510 27.54 0.67 -3.71
CA SER A 510 28.98 0.93 -3.48
C SER A 510 29.43 2.22 -4.17
N MET A 511 28.92 2.49 -5.38
CA MET A 511 29.15 3.75 -6.08
C MET A 511 28.61 4.96 -5.30
N TYR A 512 27.41 4.83 -4.73
CA TYR A 512 26.83 5.85 -3.85
C TYR A 512 27.72 6.15 -2.64
N SER A 513 28.19 5.11 -1.93
CA SER A 513 29.09 5.31 -0.78
C SER A 513 30.41 5.96 -1.18
N ASP A 514 31.03 5.49 -2.27
CA ASP A 514 32.29 6.06 -2.77
C ASP A 514 32.12 7.54 -3.16
N PHE A 515 31.01 7.90 -3.82
CA PHE A 515 30.72 9.29 -4.20
C PHE A 515 30.75 10.24 -3.00
N TYR A 516 30.00 9.95 -1.92
CA TYR A 516 29.94 10.86 -0.78
C TYR A 516 31.28 10.97 -0.05
N ILE A 517 31.99 9.84 0.13
CA ILE A 517 33.31 9.83 0.78
C ILE A 517 34.32 10.66 -0.01
N ILE A 518 34.36 10.48 -1.34
CA ILE A 518 35.33 11.20 -2.18
C ILE A 518 34.91 12.66 -2.35
N LYS A 519 33.61 12.97 -2.45
CA LYS A 519 33.10 14.34 -2.46
C LYS A 519 33.58 15.12 -1.24
N ASP A 520 33.41 14.55 -0.04
CA ASP A 520 33.81 15.21 1.20
C ASP A 520 35.34 15.45 1.24
N PHE A 521 36.13 14.48 0.77
CA PHE A 521 37.59 14.63 0.61
C PHE A 521 37.97 15.76 -0.36
N LEU A 522 37.33 15.83 -1.53
CA LEU A 522 37.61 16.84 -2.55
C LEU A 522 37.18 18.25 -2.13
N ASN A 523 36.03 18.38 -1.45
CA ASN A 523 35.56 19.64 -0.91
C ASN A 523 36.45 20.13 0.25
N LEU A 524 36.90 19.21 1.13
CA LEU A 524 37.87 19.56 2.16
C LEU A 524 39.19 20.05 1.55
N LYS A 525 39.63 19.45 0.43
CA LYS A 525 40.81 19.94 -0.29
C LYS A 525 40.62 21.36 -0.80
N TYR A 526 39.48 21.62 -1.44
CA TYR A 526 39.16 22.96 -1.93
C TYR A 526 39.14 24.01 -0.81
N GLU A 527 38.52 23.69 0.33
CA GLU A 527 38.50 24.56 1.51
C GLU A 527 39.90 24.78 2.08
N TYR A 528 40.71 23.72 2.16
CA TYR A 528 42.11 23.80 2.59
C TYR A 528 42.92 24.73 1.67
N ASP A 529 42.74 24.64 0.36
CA ASP A 529 43.46 25.50 -0.60
C ASP A 529 43.08 26.97 -0.47
N ILE A 530 41.80 27.26 -0.23
CA ILE A 530 41.34 28.63 0.04
C ILE A 530 41.98 29.16 1.32
N GLN A 531 41.95 28.39 2.41
CA GLN A 531 42.49 28.82 3.70
C GLN A 531 44.00 29.04 3.67
N ASN A 532 44.72 28.25 2.87
CA ASN A 532 46.17 28.31 2.75
C ASN A 532 46.66 29.11 1.53
N SER A 533 45.75 29.75 0.78
CA SER A 533 46.06 30.51 -0.44
C SER A 533 47.03 31.68 -0.21
N ASN A 534 47.07 32.23 1.00
CA ASN A 534 47.97 33.33 1.40
C ASN A 534 49.30 32.84 2.01
N ILE A 535 49.47 31.53 2.21
CA ILE A 535 50.69 30.96 2.76
C ILE A 535 51.63 30.67 1.59
N THR A 536 52.77 31.35 1.53
CA THR A 536 53.80 31.04 0.54
C THR A 536 54.54 29.79 1.02
N PRO A 537 54.41 28.62 0.37
CA PRO A 537 55.07 27.43 0.86
C PRO A 537 56.59 27.57 0.69
N ILE A 538 57.35 27.21 1.73
CA ILE A 538 58.83 27.19 1.73
C ILE A 538 59.35 26.21 0.66
N VAL A 539 58.58 25.15 0.37
CA VAL A 539 58.84 24.18 -0.70
C VAL A 539 57.58 24.07 -1.58
N ARG A 540 57.67 24.51 -2.83
CA ARG A 540 56.59 24.29 -3.82
C ARG A 540 56.66 22.86 -4.31
N THR A 541 55.82 21.98 -3.78
CA THR A 541 55.58 20.69 -4.44
C THR A 541 54.56 20.89 -5.57
N ASN A 542 54.76 20.21 -6.69
CA ASN A 542 53.81 20.20 -7.81
C ASN A 542 52.63 19.24 -7.58
N GLU A 543 52.49 18.72 -6.36
CA GLU A 543 51.52 17.70 -5.99
C GLU A 543 50.17 18.36 -5.71
N THR A 544 49.09 17.80 -6.25
CA THR A 544 47.75 18.35 -5.97
C THR A 544 47.34 18.08 -4.52
N PHE A 545 47.70 16.93 -3.96
CA PHE A 545 47.43 16.57 -2.56
C PHE A 545 48.75 16.50 -1.78
N SER A 546 49.05 17.55 -1.01
CA SER A 546 50.27 17.61 -0.19
C SER A 546 50.21 16.69 1.02
N GLU A 547 51.38 16.36 1.58
CA GLU A 547 51.49 15.59 2.82
C GLU A 547 50.73 16.24 3.98
N ASP A 548 50.86 17.55 4.15
CA ASP A 548 50.16 18.32 5.18
C ASP A 548 48.63 18.21 5.06
N PHE A 549 48.11 18.27 3.83
CA PHE A 549 46.69 18.08 3.59
C PHE A 549 46.27 16.64 3.92
N MET A 550 47.05 15.65 3.51
CA MET A 550 46.76 14.23 3.78
C MET A 550 46.73 13.93 5.29
N LEU A 551 47.65 14.51 6.05
CA LEU A 551 47.66 14.44 7.52
C LEU A 551 46.42 15.12 8.11
N THR A 552 46.07 16.30 7.62
CA THR A 552 44.87 17.04 8.06
C THR A 552 43.60 16.21 7.83
N TYR A 553 43.46 15.60 6.65
CA TYR A 553 42.35 14.70 6.34
C TYR A 553 42.36 13.46 7.23
N MET A 554 43.52 12.84 7.45
CA MET A 554 43.62 11.67 8.33
C MET A 554 43.18 12.00 9.75
N CYS A 555 43.67 13.11 10.32
CA CYS A 555 43.28 13.59 11.64
C CYS A 555 41.78 13.84 11.71
N SER A 556 41.18 14.49 10.71
CA SER A 556 39.74 14.77 10.72
C SER A 556 38.90 13.47 10.71
N ILE A 557 39.31 12.45 9.96
CA ILE A 557 38.61 11.15 9.95
C ILE A 557 38.81 10.40 11.27
N VAL A 558 40.02 10.36 11.82
CA VAL A 558 40.30 9.65 13.09
C VAL A 558 39.58 10.31 14.26
N SER A 559 39.48 11.64 14.29
CA SER A 559 38.71 12.36 15.31
C SER A 559 37.20 12.12 15.21
N ASN A 560 36.68 11.86 14.01
CA ASN A 560 35.25 11.67 13.78
C ASN A 560 34.76 10.22 13.94
N TYR A 561 35.66 9.22 13.93
CA TYR A 561 35.29 7.82 13.99
C TYR A 561 36.11 7.01 14.99
N ASN A 562 35.42 6.30 15.89
CA ASN A 562 36.08 5.51 16.94
C ASN A 562 36.41 4.06 16.53
N LYS A 563 36.01 3.61 15.33
CA LYS A 563 36.15 2.21 14.88
C LYS A 563 37.13 2.11 13.71
N SER A 564 38.20 1.34 13.90
CA SER A 564 39.23 1.05 12.89
C SER A 564 38.65 0.59 11.55
N LYS A 565 37.60 -0.25 11.58
CA LYS A 565 36.93 -0.72 10.36
C LYS A 565 36.20 0.38 9.61
N THR A 566 35.57 1.32 10.32
CA THR A 566 34.89 2.46 9.71
C THR A 566 35.91 3.40 9.07
N ILE A 567 36.98 3.74 9.79
CA ILE A 567 38.10 4.55 9.27
C ILE A 567 38.67 3.92 7.99
N SER A 568 38.96 2.62 8.02
CA SER A 568 39.49 1.89 6.85
C SER A 568 38.52 1.88 5.66
N ASN A 569 37.22 1.76 5.92
CA ASN A 569 36.20 1.84 4.86
C ASN A 569 36.07 3.26 4.29
N THR A 570 36.38 4.31 5.06
CA THR A 570 36.43 5.71 4.60
C THR A 570 37.68 6.01 3.77
N PHE A 571 38.84 5.47 4.14
CA PHE A 571 40.07 5.69 3.37
C PHE A 571 40.12 4.91 2.06
N SER A 572 39.50 3.73 1.98
CA SER A 572 39.58 2.87 0.79
C SER A 572 39.09 3.53 -0.52
N PRO A 573 37.91 4.20 -0.56
CA PRO A 573 37.46 4.92 -1.76
C PRO A 573 38.40 6.06 -2.16
N VAL A 574 38.88 6.86 -1.20
CA VAL A 574 39.84 7.95 -1.46
C VAL A 574 41.14 7.40 -2.04
N LYS A 575 41.68 6.34 -1.44
CA LYS A 575 42.88 5.66 -1.95
C LYS A 575 42.67 5.17 -3.38
N SER A 576 41.52 4.57 -3.67
CA SER A 576 41.18 4.11 -5.03
C SER A 576 41.11 5.26 -6.04
N PHE A 577 40.51 6.40 -5.66
CA PHE A 577 40.39 7.58 -6.51
C PHE A 577 41.73 8.22 -6.81
N VAL A 578 42.54 8.46 -5.77
CA VAL A 578 43.83 9.13 -5.94
C VAL A 578 44.81 8.26 -6.73
N ASN A 579 44.80 6.93 -6.53
CA ASN A 579 45.61 6.02 -7.34
C ASN A 579 45.17 5.96 -8.81
N TYR A 580 43.88 6.14 -9.11
CA TYR A 580 43.38 6.23 -10.48
C TYR A 580 43.94 7.46 -11.21
N TYR A 581 44.10 8.59 -10.51
CA TYR A 581 44.67 9.83 -11.03
C TYR A 581 46.11 10.09 -10.58
N LYS A 582 46.86 9.04 -10.21
CA LYS A 582 48.22 9.18 -9.64
C LYS A 582 49.13 10.06 -10.49
N ASP A 583 49.07 9.90 -11.82
CA ASP A 583 49.94 10.61 -12.76
C ASP A 583 49.46 12.05 -12.97
N LYS A 584 48.13 12.27 -13.00
CA LYS A 584 47.52 13.59 -13.13
C LYS A 584 47.83 14.47 -11.92
N TYR A 585 47.67 13.92 -10.72
CA TYR A 585 47.85 14.64 -9.45
C TYR A 585 49.27 14.57 -8.89
N LYS A 586 50.16 13.84 -9.56
CA LYS A 586 51.53 13.55 -9.12
C LYS A 586 51.55 13.02 -7.68
N PHE A 587 50.63 12.11 -7.37
CA PHE A 587 50.46 11.61 -6.01
C PHE A 587 51.60 10.66 -5.62
N ASN A 588 52.36 11.02 -4.58
CA ASN A 588 53.47 10.23 -4.08
C ASN A 588 52.98 8.90 -3.45
N THR A 589 53.59 7.78 -3.84
CA THR A 589 53.24 6.45 -3.31
C THR A 589 53.44 6.32 -1.80
N LEU A 590 54.33 7.08 -1.18
CA LEU A 590 54.50 7.12 0.28
C LEU A 590 53.26 7.68 0.99
N LEU A 591 52.51 8.57 0.32
CA LEU A 591 51.26 9.11 0.87
C LEU A 591 50.14 8.06 0.94
N ASN A 592 50.27 6.93 0.22
CA ASN A 592 49.33 5.81 0.36
C ASN A 592 49.39 5.16 1.75
N ASP A 593 50.49 5.33 2.49
CA ASP A 593 50.65 4.76 3.83
C ASP A 593 49.80 5.52 4.86
N TYR A 594 49.58 6.83 4.66
CA TYR A 594 48.66 7.62 5.47
C TYR A 594 47.19 7.18 5.35
N LEU A 595 46.84 6.50 4.25
CA LEU A 595 45.50 5.95 4.02
C LEU A 595 45.35 4.49 4.50
N ILE A 596 46.25 4.01 5.36
CA ILE A 596 46.22 2.67 5.95
C ILE A 596 45.97 2.76 7.46
N CYS A 597 44.84 2.25 7.92
CA CYS A 597 44.64 1.98 9.35
C CYS A 597 44.94 0.51 9.63
N LYS A 598 45.95 0.21 10.46
CA LYS A 598 46.14 -1.15 11.00
C LYS A 598 44.85 -1.54 11.72
N GLN A 599 44.20 -2.62 11.28
CA GLN A 599 42.99 -3.10 11.91
C GLN A 599 43.37 -3.65 13.29
N THR A 600 43.08 -2.91 14.35
CA THR A 600 42.93 -3.51 15.68
C THR A 600 41.71 -4.44 15.60
N LYS A 601 41.88 -5.71 15.99
CA LYS A 601 40.77 -6.66 16.05
C LYS A 601 39.64 -6.00 16.85
N PRO A 602 38.41 -5.94 16.31
CA PRO A 602 37.32 -5.29 17.02
C PRO A 602 37.12 -6.01 18.36
N SER A 603 37.24 -5.27 19.45
CA SER A 603 36.74 -5.67 20.76
C SER A 603 35.21 -5.64 20.70
N GLY A 604 34.59 -6.73 20.26
CA GLY A 604 33.14 -6.79 20.09
C GLY A 604 32.62 -8.17 19.72
N SER A 605 31.98 -8.80 20.70
CA SER A 605 31.35 -10.14 20.76
C SER A 605 32.29 -11.32 20.57
N ASP A 606 32.66 -11.94 21.68
CA ASP A 606 33.16 -13.30 21.75
C ASP A 606 32.22 -14.25 20.96
N GLY A 607 32.65 -14.76 19.80
CA GLY A 607 32.18 -16.04 19.27
C GLY A 607 30.67 -16.21 19.00
N GLY A 608 29.95 -15.19 18.56
CA GLY A 608 28.54 -15.34 18.13
C GLY A 608 27.52 -15.45 19.27
N MET A 609 26.26 -15.75 18.92
CA MET A 609 25.16 -15.84 19.88
C MET A 609 25.26 -17.11 20.74
N SER A 610 24.92 -17.05 22.03
CA SER A 610 24.81 -18.27 22.87
C SER A 610 23.54 -19.06 22.53
N ILE A 611 23.58 -20.39 22.69
CA ILE A 611 22.42 -21.26 22.46
C ILE A 611 21.25 -20.88 23.38
N ASP A 612 21.51 -20.57 24.65
CA ASP A 612 20.46 -20.22 25.61
C ASP A 612 19.75 -18.92 25.23
N ASP A 613 20.49 -17.89 24.81
CA ASP A 613 19.89 -16.64 24.35
C ASP A 613 19.15 -16.84 23.02
N PHE A 614 19.71 -17.66 22.12
CA PHE A 614 19.03 -18.03 20.88
C PHE A 614 17.70 -18.76 21.13
N ASN A 615 17.66 -19.70 22.08
CA ASN A 615 16.44 -20.43 22.42
C ASN A 615 15.35 -19.49 22.93
N LYS A 616 15.70 -18.50 23.77
CA LYS A 616 14.74 -17.45 24.21
C LYS A 616 14.18 -16.66 23.02
N ILE A 617 15.05 -16.27 22.08
CA ILE A 617 14.63 -15.57 20.85
C ILE A 617 13.71 -16.47 20.01
N ALA A 618 14.06 -17.75 19.84
CA ALA A 618 13.29 -18.70 19.06
C ALA A 618 11.89 -18.94 19.66
N GLU A 619 11.76 -18.98 20.98
CA GLU A 619 10.46 -19.09 21.66
C GLU A 619 9.55 -17.89 21.38
N GLU A 620 10.07 -16.66 21.36
CA GLU A 620 9.28 -15.49 20.97
C GLU A 620 8.77 -15.56 19.52
N PHE A 621 9.59 -16.07 18.60
CA PHE A 621 9.13 -16.30 17.22
C PHE A 621 8.12 -17.46 17.12
N LYS A 622 8.22 -18.50 17.97
CA LYS A 622 7.24 -19.60 18.02
C LYS A 622 5.87 -19.15 18.51
N LYS A 623 5.81 -18.21 19.46
CA LYS A 623 4.53 -17.64 19.92
C LYS A 623 3.73 -17.05 18.75
N ASP A 624 4.40 -16.26 17.91
CA ASP A 624 3.76 -15.60 16.75
C ASP A 624 3.46 -16.55 15.58
N LYS A 625 4.24 -17.65 15.45
CA LYS A 625 4.06 -18.68 14.42
C LYS A 625 2.61 -19.16 14.36
N ASN A 626 1.99 -19.36 15.52
CA ASN A 626 0.64 -19.92 15.62
C ASN A 626 -0.47 -18.86 15.53
N THR A 627 -0.12 -17.57 15.46
CA THR A 627 -1.09 -16.46 15.53
C THR A 627 -1.38 -15.87 14.16
N THR A 628 -0.40 -15.78 13.27
CA THR A 628 -0.56 -15.11 11.96
C THR A 628 0.25 -15.78 10.85
N LYS A 629 -0.21 -15.69 9.59
CA LYS A 629 0.56 -16.12 8.40
C LYS A 629 1.96 -15.50 8.36
N ASN A 630 2.08 -14.20 8.65
CA ASN A 630 3.37 -13.50 8.69
C ASN A 630 4.26 -14.01 9.83
N GLY A 631 3.70 -14.33 10.99
CA GLY A 631 4.45 -14.95 12.10
C GLY A 631 5.03 -16.31 11.70
N GLU A 632 4.25 -17.15 10.99
CA GLU A 632 4.73 -18.43 10.47
C GLU A 632 5.88 -18.24 9.46
N LEU A 633 5.76 -17.29 8.53
CA LEU A 633 6.83 -16.96 7.57
C LEU A 633 8.10 -16.47 8.26
N LEU A 634 7.98 -15.61 9.27
CA LEU A 634 9.12 -15.11 10.04
C LEU A 634 9.84 -16.24 10.79
N PHE A 635 9.09 -17.18 11.38
CA PHE A 635 9.65 -18.35 12.01
C PHE A 635 10.39 -19.25 11.02
N ILE A 636 9.85 -19.46 9.81
CA ILE A 636 10.52 -20.21 8.74
C ILE A 636 11.87 -19.55 8.37
N ILE A 637 11.92 -18.22 8.23
CA ILE A 637 13.17 -17.51 7.94
C ILE A 637 14.21 -17.75 9.05
N LEU A 638 13.79 -17.64 10.32
CA LEU A 638 14.66 -17.89 11.47
C LEU A 638 15.18 -19.33 11.48
N TYR A 639 14.32 -20.30 11.19
CA TYR A 639 14.66 -21.72 11.10
C TYR A 639 15.67 -22.01 9.97
N LEU A 640 15.47 -21.42 8.79
CA LEU A 640 16.42 -21.57 7.68
C LEU A 640 17.79 -20.96 8.01
N CYS A 641 17.83 -19.83 8.72
CA CYS A 641 19.09 -19.21 9.16
C CYS A 641 19.92 -20.09 10.10
N THR A 642 19.27 -20.98 10.85
CA THR A 642 19.92 -21.82 11.87
C THR A 642 20.27 -23.19 11.32
N LYS A 643 19.48 -23.73 10.38
CA LYS A 643 19.66 -25.08 9.84
C LYS A 643 20.43 -25.15 8.52
N THR A 644 20.60 -24.03 7.80
CA THR A 644 21.28 -24.02 6.49
C THR A 644 22.56 -23.20 6.50
N LYS A 645 23.42 -23.41 5.48
CA LYS A 645 24.62 -22.58 5.23
C LYS A 645 24.34 -21.28 4.49
N LEU A 646 23.08 -21.01 4.14
CA LEU A 646 22.63 -19.81 3.44
C LEU A 646 22.82 -18.56 4.29
N ARG A 647 23.13 -17.42 3.67
CA ARG A 647 23.06 -16.13 4.37
C ARG A 647 21.61 -15.66 4.41
N ILE A 648 21.26 -14.83 5.39
CA ILE A 648 19.91 -14.25 5.51
C ILE A 648 19.46 -13.54 4.21
N GLY A 649 20.39 -12.88 3.51
CA GLY A 649 20.09 -12.25 2.21
C GLY A 649 19.69 -13.28 1.15
N ASP A 650 20.43 -14.39 1.07
CA ASP A 650 20.19 -15.49 0.12
C ASP A 650 18.80 -16.10 0.40
N ILE A 651 18.48 -16.39 1.68
CA ILE A 651 17.17 -16.90 2.13
C ILE A 651 16.03 -15.96 1.71
N LEU A 652 16.14 -14.68 2.05
CA LEU A 652 15.11 -13.67 1.74
C LEU A 652 14.92 -13.44 0.24
N SER A 653 15.89 -13.85 -0.59
CA SER A 653 15.86 -13.73 -2.04
C SER A 653 15.50 -15.03 -2.78
N LEU A 654 15.16 -16.10 -2.05
CA LEU A 654 14.76 -17.36 -2.66
C LEU A 654 13.55 -17.16 -3.59
N ARG A 655 13.69 -17.67 -4.81
CA ARG A 655 12.62 -17.70 -5.81
C ARG A 655 11.71 -18.88 -5.61
N ARG A 656 10.46 -18.79 -6.05
CA ARG A 656 9.45 -19.85 -5.87
C ARG A 656 9.84 -21.17 -6.55
N ASN A 657 10.60 -21.10 -7.63
CA ASN A 657 11.12 -22.24 -8.37
C ASN A 657 12.52 -22.69 -7.90
N CYS A 658 12.94 -22.36 -6.68
CA CYS A 658 14.29 -22.69 -6.22
C CYS A 658 14.53 -24.18 -5.96
N ILE A 659 13.50 -25.01 -5.78
CA ILE A 659 13.69 -26.44 -5.45
C ILE A 659 13.96 -27.19 -6.76
N VAL A 660 15.15 -27.79 -6.88
CA VAL A 660 15.60 -28.53 -8.07
C VAL A 660 15.33 -30.02 -7.90
N TYR A 661 15.69 -30.57 -6.74
CA TYR A 661 15.65 -32.01 -6.48
C TYR A 661 15.32 -32.31 -5.02
N ILE A 662 14.65 -33.44 -4.78
CA ILE A 662 14.28 -33.92 -3.43
C ILE A 662 14.61 -35.41 -3.34
N ASP A 663 15.46 -35.77 -2.40
CA ASP A 663 15.76 -37.16 -2.05
C ASP A 663 15.20 -37.49 -0.66
N LYS A 664 14.01 -38.08 -0.65
CA LYS A 664 13.35 -38.50 0.59
C LYS A 664 14.05 -39.66 1.28
N ARG A 665 14.83 -40.48 0.55
CA ARG A 665 15.51 -41.65 1.13
C ARG A 665 16.74 -41.23 1.93
N ASN A 666 17.47 -40.24 1.41
CA ASN A 666 18.67 -39.70 2.05
C ASN A 666 18.40 -38.42 2.86
N TYR A 667 17.13 -38.05 3.07
CA TYR A 667 16.69 -36.92 3.89
C TYR A 667 17.30 -35.55 3.51
N TYR A 668 17.52 -35.30 2.21
CA TYR A 668 18.01 -34.01 1.71
C TYR A 668 17.26 -33.55 0.45
N GLY A 669 17.46 -32.28 0.07
CA GLY A 669 17.10 -31.77 -1.25
C GLY A 669 18.06 -30.69 -1.73
N THR A 670 18.00 -30.39 -3.02
CA THR A 670 18.86 -29.40 -3.67
C THR A 670 18.04 -28.17 -4.04
N ILE A 671 18.54 -27.00 -3.68
CA ILE A 671 17.98 -25.71 -4.08
C ILE A 671 18.95 -24.92 -4.95
N GLU A 672 18.41 -24.13 -5.86
CA GLU A 672 19.12 -23.17 -6.69
C GLU A 672 18.88 -21.75 -6.16
N HIS A 673 19.94 -20.98 -5.91
CA HIS A 673 19.83 -19.61 -5.39
C HIS A 673 21.00 -18.71 -5.83
N TYR A 674 20.83 -17.40 -5.69
CA TYR A 674 21.92 -16.44 -5.91
C TYR A 674 22.77 -16.29 -4.65
N THR A 675 24.08 -16.14 -4.80
CA THR A 675 24.99 -15.80 -3.70
C THR A 675 25.26 -14.30 -3.66
N LYS A 676 25.97 -13.83 -2.63
CA LYS A 676 26.40 -12.43 -2.51
C LYS A 676 27.43 -12.04 -3.59
N THR A 677 28.17 -13.01 -4.12
CA THR A 677 29.42 -12.79 -4.88
C THR A 677 29.33 -13.22 -6.33
N GLU A 678 28.39 -14.09 -6.68
CA GLU A 678 28.22 -14.59 -8.05
C GLU A 678 26.99 -13.98 -8.71
N GLU A 679 27.11 -13.62 -9.98
CA GLU A 679 25.97 -13.20 -10.81
C GLU A 679 25.13 -14.41 -11.26
N GLU A 680 25.70 -15.61 -11.18
CA GLU A 680 25.07 -16.88 -11.53
C GLU A 680 24.44 -17.55 -10.31
N LYS A 681 23.51 -18.45 -10.58
CA LYS A 681 22.87 -19.22 -9.53
C LYS A 681 23.72 -20.42 -9.19
N VAL A 682 23.75 -20.77 -7.91
CA VAL A 682 24.44 -21.95 -7.41
C VAL A 682 23.44 -22.95 -6.85
N GLU A 683 23.79 -24.22 -6.96
CA GLU A 683 23.07 -25.31 -6.31
C GLU A 683 23.61 -25.56 -4.90
N THR A 684 22.72 -25.78 -3.95
CA THR A 684 23.08 -26.07 -2.56
C THR A 684 22.17 -27.14 -2.00
N GLN A 685 22.78 -28.20 -1.45
CA GLN A 685 22.07 -29.23 -0.70
C GLN A 685 21.69 -28.72 0.70
N ILE A 686 20.44 -28.97 1.09
CA ILE A 686 19.89 -28.64 2.40
C ILE A 686 19.05 -29.80 2.96
N PRO A 687 18.87 -29.89 4.29
CA PRO A 687 18.05 -30.93 4.90
C PRO A 687 16.61 -30.94 4.39
N LEU A 688 15.98 -32.12 4.32
CA LEU A 688 14.61 -32.28 3.83
C LEU A 688 13.59 -31.41 4.60
N GLU A 689 13.75 -31.28 5.91
CA GLU A 689 12.91 -30.42 6.77
C GLU A 689 12.95 -28.93 6.36
N CYS A 690 14.10 -28.48 5.83
CA CYS A 690 14.25 -27.14 5.29
C CYS A 690 13.53 -26.99 3.95
N ILE A 691 13.56 -28.02 3.09
CA ILE A 691 12.79 -28.07 1.83
C ILE A 691 11.29 -28.00 2.13
N GLU A 692 10.81 -28.78 3.09
CA GLU A 692 9.40 -28.76 3.52
C GLU A 692 8.99 -27.39 4.05
N SER A 693 9.87 -26.74 4.82
CA SER A 693 9.66 -25.36 5.29
C SER A 693 9.59 -24.35 4.13
N ILE A 694 10.42 -24.51 3.09
CA ILE A 694 10.38 -23.69 1.87
C ILE A 694 9.06 -23.92 1.12
N GLN A 695 8.66 -25.18 0.92
CA GLN A 695 7.37 -25.51 0.30
C GLN A 695 6.19 -24.93 1.08
N ARG A 696 6.24 -24.98 2.41
CA ARG A 696 5.24 -24.35 3.28
C ARG A 696 5.20 -22.83 3.07
N ALA A 697 6.35 -22.17 3.01
CA ALA A 697 6.43 -20.73 2.74
C ALA A 697 5.89 -20.35 1.35
N ILE A 698 6.13 -21.18 0.32
CA ILE A 698 5.52 -21.03 -1.01
C ILE A 698 4.00 -21.07 -0.86
N ASN A 699 3.44 -22.11 -0.26
CA ASN A 699 2.00 -22.25 -0.09
C ASN A 699 1.35 -21.09 0.67
N LEU A 700 2.01 -20.60 1.74
CA LEU A 700 1.52 -19.48 2.54
C LEU A 700 1.42 -18.16 1.78
N THR A 701 2.22 -17.99 0.72
CA THR A 701 2.37 -16.75 -0.04
C THR A 701 1.82 -16.83 -1.47
N GLU A 702 1.18 -17.94 -1.83
CA GLU A 702 0.65 -18.20 -3.17
C GLU A 702 -0.45 -17.20 -3.56
N ASP A 703 -1.34 -16.88 -2.62
CA ASP A 703 -2.38 -15.87 -2.78
C ASP A 703 -1.78 -14.47 -3.01
N TYR A 704 -0.69 -14.15 -2.32
CA TYR A 704 0.03 -12.89 -2.53
C TYR A 704 0.64 -12.85 -3.93
N ALA A 705 1.43 -13.86 -4.30
CA ALA A 705 2.10 -13.91 -5.60
C ALA A 705 1.13 -13.81 -6.79
N LYS A 706 0.00 -14.55 -6.75
CA LYS A 706 -1.01 -14.51 -7.82
C LYS A 706 -1.62 -13.12 -8.02
N ASN A 707 -1.88 -12.42 -6.92
CA ASN A 707 -2.54 -11.11 -6.93
C ASN A 707 -1.56 -9.93 -7.00
N ALA A 708 -0.26 -10.18 -7.17
CA ALA A 708 0.76 -9.13 -7.28
C ALA A 708 0.56 -8.28 -8.53
N ILE A 709 0.56 -6.95 -8.36
CA ILE A 709 0.65 -6.00 -9.49
C ILE A 709 2.06 -6.05 -10.07
N ASN A 710 3.09 -6.09 -9.21
CA ASN A 710 4.48 -6.17 -9.63
C ASN A 710 4.90 -7.64 -9.83
N LYS A 711 4.93 -8.10 -11.09
CA LYS A 711 5.33 -9.46 -11.45
C LYS A 711 6.79 -9.79 -11.13
N GLU A 712 7.67 -8.80 -11.06
CA GLU A 712 9.06 -9.01 -10.66
C GLU A 712 9.20 -9.38 -9.18
N HIS A 713 8.27 -8.97 -8.32
CA HIS A 713 8.28 -9.36 -6.91
C HIS A 713 7.56 -10.70 -6.66
N SER A 714 6.60 -11.09 -7.51
CA SER A 714 5.89 -12.37 -7.36
C SER A 714 6.79 -13.60 -7.57
N LYS A 715 7.99 -13.44 -8.13
CA LYS A 715 8.95 -14.54 -8.29
C LYS A 715 9.59 -14.99 -6.98
N TYR A 716 9.50 -14.20 -5.91
CA TYR A 716 10.11 -14.50 -4.61
C TYR A 716 9.15 -15.20 -3.66
N ILE A 717 9.70 -15.97 -2.71
CA ILE A 717 8.92 -16.70 -1.69
C ILE A 717 8.54 -15.79 -0.52
N PHE A 718 9.52 -15.08 0.05
CA PHE A 718 9.34 -14.30 1.30
C PHE A 718 8.80 -12.91 1.03
N ILE A 719 7.50 -12.88 0.74
CA ILE A 719 6.75 -11.70 0.34
C ILE A 719 5.53 -11.46 1.24
N THR A 720 5.13 -10.20 1.40
CA THR A 720 3.92 -9.82 2.13
C THR A 720 3.22 -8.65 1.44
N PRO A 721 1.88 -8.55 1.50
CA PRO A 721 1.20 -7.32 1.11
C PRO A 721 1.66 -6.15 1.99
N SER A 722 1.68 -4.94 1.45
CA SER A 722 2.05 -3.77 2.24
C SER A 722 1.18 -3.62 3.49
N THR A 723 1.84 -3.41 4.63
CA THR A 723 1.19 -3.07 5.91
C THR A 723 1.14 -1.56 6.14
N TYR A 724 1.96 -0.78 5.42
CA TYR A 724 1.98 0.67 5.52
C TYR A 724 1.00 1.28 4.53
N GLN A 725 0.11 2.07 5.11
CA GLN A 725 -0.96 2.84 4.48
C GLN A 725 -2.09 1.99 3.89
N ILE A 726 -3.24 2.13 4.56
CA ILE A 726 -4.55 2.17 3.93
C ILE A 726 -4.34 2.91 2.61
N ASN A 727 -4.46 2.27 1.43
CA ASN A 727 -5.20 2.85 0.31
C ASN A 727 -4.99 2.23 -1.08
N LEU A 728 -3.82 1.71 -1.48
CA LEU A 728 -3.60 1.07 -2.79
C LEU A 728 -2.63 -0.13 -2.74
N ASP A 729 -1.99 -0.35 -1.59
CA ASP A 729 -0.80 -1.19 -1.46
C ASP A 729 -1.06 -2.63 -1.01
N LYS A 730 -2.33 -3.06 -0.91
CA LYS A 730 -2.65 -4.48 -0.63
C LYS A 730 -2.17 -5.43 -1.72
N TYR A 731 -1.97 -4.93 -2.94
CA TYR A 731 -1.41 -5.67 -4.07
C TYR A 731 0.03 -5.26 -4.41
N THR A 732 0.55 -4.26 -3.69
CA THR A 732 1.97 -3.92 -3.68
C THR A 732 2.65 -4.87 -2.72
N ILE A 733 3.46 -5.75 -3.28
CA ILE A 733 4.15 -6.78 -2.51
C ILE A 733 5.52 -6.27 -2.11
N HIS A 734 5.81 -6.35 -0.81
CA HIS A 734 7.10 -6.02 -0.24
C HIS A 734 7.86 -7.28 0.15
N SER A 735 9.19 -7.19 0.10
CA SER A 735 10.06 -8.18 0.72
C SER A 735 9.78 -8.23 2.23
N LEU A 736 9.71 -9.44 2.79
CA LEU A 736 9.60 -9.64 4.23
C LEU A 736 10.88 -9.22 4.99
N SER A 737 11.95 -8.82 4.28
CA SER A 737 13.24 -8.45 4.86
C SER A 737 13.08 -7.42 5.98
N SER A 738 12.55 -6.23 5.70
CA SER A 738 12.43 -5.17 6.71
C SER A 738 11.57 -5.57 7.90
N TYR A 739 10.51 -6.36 7.67
CA TYR A 739 9.64 -6.88 8.72
C TYR A 739 10.38 -7.87 9.62
N PHE A 740 11.17 -8.77 9.04
CA PHE A 740 12.02 -9.69 9.79
C PHE A 740 13.09 -8.97 10.61
N TYR A 741 13.82 -8.02 10.01
CA TYR A 741 14.82 -7.22 10.73
C TYR A 741 14.19 -6.48 11.91
N ARG A 742 13.05 -5.81 11.69
CA ARG A 742 12.34 -5.09 12.75
C ARG A 742 11.89 -6.03 13.87
N LYS A 743 11.20 -7.13 13.54
CA LYS A 743 10.72 -8.09 14.54
C LYS A 743 11.87 -8.70 15.34
N PHE A 744 12.99 -8.99 14.69
CA PHE A 744 14.18 -9.50 15.39
C PHE A 744 14.70 -8.50 16.42
N TYR A 745 14.85 -7.23 16.06
CA TYR A 745 15.28 -6.18 16.99
C TYR A 745 14.25 -5.90 18.09
N GLU A 746 12.96 -5.98 17.80
CA GLU A 746 11.89 -5.91 18.82
C GLU A 746 12.03 -7.03 19.85
N VAL A 747 12.27 -8.27 19.38
CA VAL A 747 12.51 -9.42 20.27
C VAL A 747 13.78 -9.23 21.09
N LEU A 748 14.90 -8.79 20.48
CA LEU A 748 16.11 -8.49 21.25
C LEU A 748 15.86 -7.46 22.33
N ASN A 749 15.13 -6.37 22.03
CA ASN A 749 14.81 -5.34 23.00
C ASN A 749 13.94 -5.88 24.15
N SER A 750 12.93 -6.71 23.84
CA SER A 750 12.09 -7.35 24.87
C SER A 750 12.87 -8.29 25.81
N LEU A 751 14.01 -8.81 25.34
CA LEU A 751 14.89 -9.69 26.11
C LEU A 751 16.12 -8.97 26.69
N ASN A 752 16.24 -7.65 26.50
CA ASN A 752 17.42 -6.83 26.86
C ASN A 752 18.75 -7.33 26.22
N LEU A 753 18.70 -7.73 24.96
CA LEU A 753 19.82 -8.29 24.19
C LEU A 753 20.27 -7.41 23.00
N GLU A 754 19.67 -6.23 22.82
CA GLU A 754 19.83 -5.37 21.65
C GLU A 754 21.24 -4.76 21.50
N LYS A 755 21.96 -4.58 22.62
CA LYS A 755 23.36 -4.14 22.61
C LYS A 755 24.35 -5.30 22.42
N LYS A 756 23.90 -6.54 22.61
CA LYS A 756 24.75 -7.74 22.60
C LYS A 756 24.81 -8.41 21.24
N TYR A 757 23.68 -8.46 20.51
CA TYR A 757 23.57 -9.26 19.30
C TYR A 757 23.01 -8.52 18.08
N ARG A 758 23.31 -9.10 16.92
CA ARG A 758 22.84 -8.79 15.58
C ARG A 758 22.38 -10.09 14.92
N ILE A 759 21.57 -10.00 13.87
CA ILE A 759 21.05 -11.18 13.15
C ILE A 759 22.16 -12.10 12.63
N TYR A 760 23.29 -11.54 12.20
CA TYR A 760 24.42 -12.33 11.71
C TYR A 760 25.04 -13.21 12.80
N ASP A 761 24.82 -12.92 14.09
CA ASP A 761 25.35 -13.69 15.20
C ASP A 761 24.70 -15.08 15.32
N ILE A 762 23.51 -15.28 14.73
CA ILE A 762 22.91 -16.61 14.55
C ILE A 762 23.77 -17.48 13.64
N ARG A 763 24.29 -16.90 12.55
CA ARG A 763 25.21 -17.61 11.65
C ARG A 763 26.51 -17.93 12.36
N HIS A 764 27.02 -17.00 13.18
CA HIS A 764 28.22 -17.23 13.99
C HIS A 764 28.03 -18.35 15.01
N MET A 765 26.91 -18.36 15.74
CA MET A 765 26.52 -19.45 16.62
C MET A 765 26.49 -20.79 15.89
N ARG A 766 25.75 -20.90 14.77
CA ARG A 766 25.62 -22.15 14.01
C ARG A 766 26.99 -22.71 13.61
N LYS A 767 27.89 -21.86 13.12
CA LYS A 767 29.24 -22.27 12.71
C LYS A 767 30.02 -22.83 13.90
N ASN A 768 29.96 -22.16 15.05
CA ASN A 768 30.65 -22.63 16.25
C ASN A 768 30.10 -23.97 16.74
N GLU A 769 28.79 -24.17 16.68
CA GLU A 769 28.17 -25.46 17.06
C GLU A 769 28.51 -26.60 16.08
N ILE A 770 28.60 -26.32 14.78
CA ILE A 770 29.06 -27.33 13.80
C ILE A 770 30.51 -27.74 14.09
N ILE A 771 31.38 -26.78 14.41
CA ILE A 771 32.78 -27.08 14.73
C ILE A 771 32.88 -27.92 16.01
N LYS A 772 32.14 -27.56 17.06
CA LYS A 772 32.05 -28.34 18.31
C LYS A 772 31.46 -29.74 18.11
N ALA A 773 30.54 -29.92 17.17
CA ALA A 773 29.95 -31.22 16.87
C ALA A 773 30.89 -32.08 16.01
N ALA A 774 31.54 -31.48 15.02
CA ALA A 774 32.48 -32.14 14.14
C ALA A 774 33.69 -32.69 14.88
N SER A 775 34.20 -31.96 15.89
CA SER A 775 35.29 -32.42 16.76
C SER A 775 34.96 -33.70 17.52
N LYS A 776 33.68 -33.97 17.79
CA LYS A 776 33.21 -35.16 18.50
C LYS A 776 32.94 -36.35 17.56
N ALA A 777 32.85 -36.11 16.26
CA ALA A 777 32.33 -37.05 15.27
C ALA A 777 33.39 -37.52 14.25
N ASP A 778 34.66 -37.15 14.42
CA ASP A 778 35.80 -37.51 13.56
C ASP A 778 35.53 -37.31 12.05
N LYS A 779 34.86 -36.20 11.71
CA LYS A 779 34.50 -35.88 10.31
C LYS A 779 35.69 -35.29 9.55
N ASP A 780 35.72 -35.56 8.24
CA ASP A 780 36.72 -34.98 7.35
C ASP A 780 36.59 -33.45 7.24
N ILE A 781 37.72 -32.75 7.12
CA ILE A 781 37.79 -31.29 7.06
C ILE A 781 36.96 -30.72 5.92
N HIS A 782 36.91 -31.38 4.76
CA HIS A 782 36.16 -30.91 3.61
C HIS A 782 34.65 -30.98 3.87
N GLU A 783 34.18 -32.00 4.59
CA GLU A 783 32.79 -32.08 5.04
C GLU A 783 32.45 -30.96 6.03
N ILE A 784 33.35 -30.68 6.98
CA ILE A 784 33.17 -29.61 7.96
C ILE A 784 33.11 -28.24 7.25
N LEU A 785 34.00 -28.01 6.29
CA LEU A 785 34.04 -26.77 5.52
C LEU A 785 32.81 -26.59 4.64
N ASP A 786 32.29 -27.67 4.04
CA ASP A 786 31.04 -27.60 3.28
C ASP A 786 29.85 -27.26 4.19
N MET A 787 29.77 -27.85 5.39
CA MET A 787 28.69 -27.57 6.36
C MET A 787 28.72 -26.11 6.89
N ILE A 788 29.92 -25.57 7.12
CA ILE A 788 30.12 -24.21 7.66
C ILE A 788 29.95 -23.14 6.56
N GLY A 789 30.50 -23.40 5.38
CA GLY A 789 30.55 -22.50 4.23
C GLY A 789 31.54 -21.33 4.38
N GLY A 790 32.17 -20.95 3.27
CA GLY A 790 33.22 -19.93 3.18
C GLY A 790 34.63 -20.51 3.32
N THR A 791 35.65 -19.72 2.97
CA THR A 791 37.06 -20.16 2.98
C THR A 791 37.57 -20.46 4.39
N ILE A 792 38.51 -21.40 4.51
CA ILE A 792 39.25 -21.71 5.74
C ILE A 792 39.77 -20.42 6.39
N GLN A 793 40.53 -19.60 5.67
CA GLN A 793 41.13 -18.37 6.21
C GLN A 793 40.12 -17.42 6.86
N THR A 794 38.97 -17.22 6.20
CA THR A 794 37.88 -16.37 6.75
C THR A 794 37.26 -16.98 8.00
N ASN A 795 37.14 -18.31 8.07
CA ASN A 795 36.62 -19.01 9.24
C ASN A 795 37.62 -18.97 10.40
N LEU A 796 38.92 -19.19 10.13
CA LEU A 796 39.97 -19.09 11.12
C LEU A 796 40.07 -17.66 11.70
N ASN A 797 40.04 -16.63 10.85
CA ASN A 797 40.21 -15.24 11.29
C ASN A 797 39.06 -14.68 12.14
N ASN A 798 37.82 -15.15 11.92
CA ASN A 798 36.61 -14.53 12.48
C ASN A 798 35.89 -15.38 13.53
N TYR A 799 36.19 -16.68 13.65
CA TYR A 799 35.45 -17.61 14.50
C TYR A 799 36.34 -18.32 15.51
N ILE A 800 37.67 -18.15 15.42
CA ILE A 800 38.62 -18.66 16.41
C ILE A 800 38.76 -17.65 17.54
N ASN A 801 38.34 -18.07 18.73
CA ASN A 801 38.76 -17.44 19.98
C ASN A 801 40.22 -17.81 20.24
N SER A 802 41.05 -16.85 20.67
CA SER A 802 42.46 -17.12 21.01
C SER A 802 42.61 -18.17 22.13
N LYS A 803 41.56 -18.38 22.94
CA LYS A 803 41.52 -19.40 23.99
C LYS A 803 41.26 -20.83 23.49
N ASP A 804 40.64 -20.98 22.32
CA ASP A 804 40.28 -22.28 21.73
C ASP A 804 41.09 -22.57 20.46
N ILE A 805 42.13 -21.77 20.18
CA ILE A 805 42.90 -21.85 18.94
C ILE A 805 43.50 -23.24 18.73
N GLU A 806 43.95 -23.90 19.81
CA GLU A 806 44.44 -25.27 19.77
C GLU A 806 43.36 -26.22 19.27
N PHE A 807 42.19 -26.23 19.91
CA PHE A 807 41.06 -27.08 19.54
C PHE A 807 40.55 -26.83 18.11
N TYR A 808 40.43 -25.57 17.69
CA TYR A 808 39.97 -25.26 16.33
C TYR A 808 41.00 -25.68 15.28
N VAL A 809 42.29 -25.49 15.57
CA VAL A 809 43.36 -25.95 14.69
C VAL A 809 43.36 -27.48 14.64
N GLU A 810 43.27 -28.19 15.77
CA GLU A 810 43.14 -29.66 15.82
C GLU A 810 42.04 -30.19 14.89
N VAL A 811 40.86 -29.54 14.90
CA VAL A 811 39.71 -29.90 14.03
C VAL A 811 39.97 -29.60 12.56
N PHE A 812 40.63 -28.48 12.24
CA PHE A 812 40.95 -28.11 10.85
C PHE A 812 42.24 -28.73 10.32
N THR A 813 43.04 -29.40 11.14
CA THR A 813 44.29 -30.06 10.70
C THR A 813 44.26 -31.58 10.88
N GLY A 814 43.28 -32.11 11.63
CA GLY A 814 43.17 -33.54 11.96
C GLY A 814 44.14 -34.00 13.05
N THR A 815 44.90 -33.08 13.65
CA THR A 815 45.97 -33.37 14.61
C THR A 815 45.50 -33.23 16.04
N VAL A 816 46.01 -34.03 16.98
CA VAL A 816 45.85 -33.77 18.42
C VAL A 816 47.02 -32.92 18.90
N ILE A 817 46.73 -31.73 19.43
CA ILE A 817 47.69 -30.72 19.90
C ILE A 817 47.76 -30.73 21.45
N SER A 818 46.74 -31.21 22.15
CA SER A 818 46.71 -31.33 23.62
C SER A 818 47.65 -32.43 24.17
N ASN A 819 48.15 -32.25 25.41
CA ASN A 819 49.09 -33.17 26.09
C ASN A 819 48.47 -34.56 26.25
N VAL A 820 48.77 -35.46 25.32
CA VAL A 820 48.51 -36.89 25.49
C VAL A 820 49.47 -37.38 26.56
N ASN A 821 48.94 -37.88 27.68
CA ASN A 821 49.72 -38.65 28.64
C ASN A 821 50.32 -39.83 27.85
N VAL A 822 51.62 -39.77 27.57
CA VAL A 822 52.30 -40.83 26.83
C VAL A 822 52.35 -42.03 27.76
N ASN A 823 51.32 -42.88 27.72
CA ASN A 823 51.36 -44.18 28.37
C ASN A 823 52.42 -45.02 27.64
N GLY A 824 53.58 -45.14 28.25
CA GLY A 824 54.70 -45.96 27.80
C GLY A 824 55.77 -46.04 28.88
N GLU A 825 56.30 -47.24 29.10
CA GLU A 825 57.52 -47.41 29.90
C GLU A 825 58.71 -46.78 29.16
N VAL A 826 59.42 -45.88 29.84
CA VAL A 826 60.72 -45.39 29.37
C VAL A 826 61.71 -46.53 29.49
N THR A 827 62.03 -47.19 28.39
CA THR A 827 63.07 -48.21 28.35
C THR A 827 64.43 -47.55 28.11
N LEU A 828 65.39 -47.84 28.99
CA LEU A 828 66.75 -47.28 29.01
C LEU A 828 67.66 -47.72 27.85
N ASN A 829 67.16 -48.53 26.91
CA ASN A 829 67.97 -49.03 25.80
C ASN A 829 68.00 -48.02 24.64
N GLN A 830 68.94 -47.09 24.70
CA GLN A 830 69.40 -46.33 23.54
C GLN A 830 70.11 -47.27 22.58
N ASN A 831 69.38 -47.82 21.62
CA ASN A 831 69.96 -48.38 20.39
C ASN A 831 69.01 -48.09 19.23
N THR A 832 69.00 -46.85 18.79
CA THR A 832 68.67 -46.46 17.42
C THR A 832 69.25 -45.08 17.22
N SER A 833 70.09 -44.92 16.19
CA SER A 833 70.50 -43.62 15.68
C SER A 833 69.23 -42.83 15.32
N LEU A 834 68.79 -41.95 16.20
CA LEU A 834 67.71 -41.01 15.92
C LEU A 834 68.18 -40.14 14.75
N SER A 835 67.59 -40.35 13.58
CA SER A 835 67.80 -39.49 12.41
C SER A 835 67.60 -38.03 12.82
N THR A 836 68.66 -37.23 12.68
CA THR A 836 68.68 -35.81 13.06
C THR A 836 67.85 -34.92 12.14
N ASN A 837 67.44 -35.42 10.96
CA ASN A 837 66.81 -34.62 9.90
C ASN A 837 65.31 -34.88 9.68
N VAL A 838 64.58 -35.44 10.66
CA VAL A 838 63.14 -35.69 10.55
C VAL A 838 62.33 -34.89 11.56
N LEU A 839 61.19 -34.34 11.13
CA LEU A 839 60.32 -33.46 11.92
C LEU A 839 59.80 -34.12 13.22
N GLY A 840 59.72 -35.44 13.29
CA GLY A 840 59.19 -36.17 14.46
C GLY A 840 59.10 -37.67 14.21
N SER A 841 58.38 -38.37 15.07
CA SER A 841 58.19 -39.83 15.02
C SER A 841 56.71 -40.19 15.26
N CYS A 842 56.25 -41.35 14.75
CA CYS A 842 54.91 -41.88 15.00
C CYS A 842 55.02 -43.30 15.62
N LYS A 843 54.10 -43.66 16.53
CA LYS A 843 54.12 -44.94 17.27
C LYS A 843 53.64 -46.15 16.45
N GLN A 844 52.93 -45.95 15.33
CA GLN A 844 52.40 -47.06 14.54
C GLN A 844 53.46 -47.63 13.59
N SER A 845 53.75 -48.94 13.74
CA SER A 845 54.56 -49.73 12.81
C SER A 845 53.99 -49.80 11.38
N ALA A 846 52.76 -49.32 11.19
CA ALA A 846 52.03 -49.26 9.92
C ALA A 846 51.94 -47.84 9.32
N CYS A 847 52.79 -46.88 9.75
CA CYS A 847 52.90 -45.60 9.05
C CYS A 847 53.56 -45.84 7.67
N ASN A 848 52.75 -46.28 6.71
CA ASN A 848 53.20 -46.52 5.34
C ASN A 848 53.49 -45.17 4.69
N HIS A 849 54.76 -44.78 4.72
CA HIS A 849 55.33 -43.72 3.90
C HIS A 849 55.24 -44.02 2.39
N ASN A 850 54.41 -44.95 1.90
CA ASN A 850 54.39 -45.40 0.52
C ASN A 850 53.07 -45.14 -0.23
N ASP A 851 52.04 -44.58 0.41
CA ASP A 851 50.83 -44.10 -0.31
C ASP A 851 51.01 -42.64 -0.77
N TYR A 852 51.89 -42.43 -1.76
CA TYR A 852 52.01 -41.15 -2.48
C TYR A 852 51.20 -41.19 -3.77
N GLN A 853 49.90 -41.02 -3.65
CA GLN A 853 49.06 -40.72 -4.82
C GLN A 853 48.34 -39.40 -4.56
N ASN A 854 48.95 -38.32 -5.05
CA ASN A 854 48.32 -37.19 -5.72
C ASN A 854 49.30 -35.99 -5.68
N THR A 855 49.78 -35.58 -6.86
CA THR A 855 50.74 -34.47 -7.15
C THR A 855 52.23 -34.72 -6.82
N ASP A 856 53.12 -34.27 -7.72
CA ASP A 856 54.58 -34.35 -7.55
C ASP A 856 55.09 -33.47 -6.39
N LEU A 857 54.33 -32.44 -6.01
CA LEU A 857 54.64 -31.58 -4.87
C LEU A 857 54.47 -32.30 -3.52
N LEU A 858 53.44 -33.13 -3.36
CA LEU A 858 53.24 -33.92 -2.14
C LEU A 858 54.21 -35.11 -2.01
N LYS A 859 54.79 -35.58 -3.13
CA LYS A 859 55.95 -36.49 -3.10
C LYS A 859 57.20 -35.81 -2.55
N LYS A 860 57.38 -34.51 -2.83
CA LYS A 860 58.52 -33.71 -2.34
C LYS A 860 58.45 -33.44 -0.83
N TYR A 861 57.25 -33.38 -0.26
CA TYR A 861 57.03 -33.10 1.17
C TYR A 861 56.29 -34.25 1.89
N PRO A 862 56.88 -35.46 1.96
CA PRO A 862 56.20 -36.68 2.40
C PRO A 862 55.72 -36.66 3.86
N PHE A 863 56.29 -35.78 4.67
CA PHE A 863 55.97 -35.61 6.07
C PHE A 863 54.58 -35.02 6.34
N TYR A 864 53.88 -34.50 5.34
CA TYR A 864 52.57 -33.85 5.53
C TYR A 864 51.52 -34.76 6.18
N LYS A 865 51.51 -36.06 5.82
CA LYS A 865 50.63 -37.06 6.45
C LYS A 865 51.01 -37.32 7.90
N CYS A 866 52.31 -37.29 8.22
CA CYS A 866 52.78 -37.40 9.60
C CYS A 866 52.35 -36.18 10.41
N LEU A 867 52.42 -34.98 9.83
CA LEU A 867 51.92 -33.76 10.47
C LEU A 867 50.40 -33.74 10.66
N GLN A 868 49.63 -34.64 10.03
CA GLN A 868 48.19 -34.83 10.22
C GLN A 868 47.87 -36.04 11.12
N CYS A 869 48.88 -36.81 11.52
CA CYS A 869 48.71 -38.02 12.31
C CYS A 869 48.50 -37.70 13.80
N LYS A 870 47.48 -38.34 14.41
CA LYS A 870 47.15 -38.18 15.84
C LYS A 870 48.25 -38.69 16.78
N ASP A 871 49.09 -39.63 16.32
CA ASP A 871 50.19 -40.25 17.08
C ASP A 871 51.56 -39.60 16.79
N PHE A 872 51.60 -38.48 16.07
CA PHE A 872 52.84 -37.79 15.73
C PHE A 872 53.40 -37.01 16.92
N VAL A 873 54.67 -37.30 17.26
CA VAL A 873 55.39 -36.68 18.37
C VAL A 873 56.65 -35.99 17.84
N THR A 874 56.87 -34.75 18.29
CA THR A 874 58.04 -33.92 17.95
C THR A 874 58.60 -33.23 19.19
N THR A 875 59.90 -32.96 19.23
CA THR A 875 60.59 -32.29 20.34
C THR A 875 61.00 -30.84 19.98
N PRO A 876 61.14 -29.94 20.97
CA PRO A 876 61.48 -28.54 20.71
C PRO A 876 62.85 -28.31 20.08
N GLU A 877 63.79 -29.24 20.28
CA GLU A 877 65.12 -29.25 19.64
C GLU A 877 65.06 -29.31 18.12
N LYS A 878 63.94 -29.77 17.54
CA LYS A 878 63.73 -29.90 16.09
C LYS A 878 63.18 -28.63 15.43
N ILE A 879 63.05 -27.53 16.18
CA ILE A 879 62.44 -26.28 15.70
C ILE A 879 63.08 -25.74 14.41
N TYR A 880 64.41 -25.85 14.25
CA TYR A 880 65.14 -25.41 13.07
C TYR A 880 64.74 -26.17 11.79
N ILE A 881 64.27 -27.42 11.94
CA ILE A 881 63.79 -28.24 10.82
C ILE A 881 62.44 -27.70 10.32
N PHE A 882 61.58 -27.24 11.23
CA PHE A 882 60.33 -26.58 10.86
C PHE A 882 60.60 -25.24 10.14
N GLU A 883 61.56 -24.44 10.62
CA GLU A 883 61.96 -23.18 9.96
C GLU A 883 62.45 -23.43 8.54
N HIS A 884 63.31 -24.43 8.36
CA HIS A 884 63.84 -24.80 7.05
C HIS A 884 62.73 -25.10 6.04
N TYR A 885 61.79 -25.99 6.38
CA TYR A 885 60.70 -26.34 5.46
C TYR A 885 59.71 -25.19 5.25
N ILE A 886 59.47 -24.34 6.25
CA ILE A 886 58.64 -23.13 6.09
C ILE A 886 59.24 -22.19 5.04
N GLU A 887 60.55 -21.91 5.12
CA GLU A 887 61.21 -21.02 4.17
C GLU A 887 61.33 -21.65 2.78
N GLU A 888 61.58 -22.96 2.70
CA GLU A 888 61.62 -23.69 1.43
C GLU A 888 60.26 -23.63 0.71
N ILE A 889 59.16 -23.89 1.43
CA ILE A 889 57.80 -23.89 0.85
C ILE A 889 57.32 -22.47 0.53
N LYS A 890 57.66 -21.45 1.35
CA LYS A 890 57.40 -20.04 1.00
C LYS A 890 58.07 -19.64 -0.31
N THR A 891 59.32 -20.06 -0.48
CA THR A 891 60.10 -19.80 -1.70
C THR A 891 59.48 -20.51 -2.90
N PHE A 892 59.08 -21.78 -2.74
CA PHE A 892 58.39 -22.52 -3.80
C PHE A 892 57.06 -21.87 -4.18
N LYS A 893 56.23 -21.50 -3.20
CA LYS A 893 54.93 -20.84 -3.41
C LYS A 893 55.06 -19.54 -4.20
N LYS A 894 56.09 -18.73 -3.90
CA LYS A 894 56.34 -17.46 -4.60
C LYS A 894 56.66 -17.67 -6.09
N ASN A 895 57.17 -18.86 -6.44
CA ASN A 895 57.69 -19.17 -7.77
C ASN A 895 56.77 -20.07 -8.60
N THR A 896 55.72 -20.68 -8.02
CA THR A 896 54.76 -21.49 -8.79
C THR A 896 53.63 -20.62 -9.38
N LEU A 897 53.29 -20.87 -10.64
CA LEU A 897 52.14 -20.29 -11.34
C LEU A 897 50.90 -21.21 -11.28
N ASN A 898 51.05 -22.43 -10.74
CA ASN A 898 49.97 -23.40 -10.62
C ASN A 898 49.14 -23.10 -9.36
N TYR A 899 47.86 -22.81 -9.56
CA TYR A 899 46.91 -22.48 -8.49
C TYR A 899 46.73 -23.62 -7.48
N GLU A 900 46.72 -24.87 -7.93
CA GLU A 900 46.55 -26.05 -7.05
C GLU A 900 47.79 -26.25 -6.19
N GLU A 901 48.99 -26.13 -6.76
CA GLU A 901 50.26 -26.20 -6.02
C GLU A 901 50.41 -25.05 -5.02
N SER A 902 50.04 -23.82 -5.41
CA SER A 902 50.03 -22.67 -4.51
C SER A 902 49.08 -22.89 -3.32
N THR A 903 47.92 -23.51 -3.56
CA THR A 903 46.94 -23.85 -2.51
C THR A 903 47.48 -24.94 -1.58
N ILE A 904 48.15 -25.97 -2.12
CA ILE A 904 48.80 -27.02 -1.32
C ILE A 904 49.93 -26.43 -0.45
N CYS A 905 50.74 -25.52 -1.00
CA CYS A 905 51.77 -24.81 -0.23
C CYS A 905 51.18 -23.99 0.93
N GLU A 906 50.02 -23.35 0.75
CA GLU A 906 49.35 -22.64 1.84
C GLU A 906 48.96 -23.58 2.99
N ILE A 907 48.41 -24.75 2.66
CA ILE A 907 48.03 -25.76 3.66
C ILE A 907 49.26 -26.27 4.42
N LEU A 908 50.35 -26.59 3.70
CA LEU A 908 51.60 -27.06 4.31
C LEU A 908 52.24 -26.00 5.23
N LEU A 909 52.26 -24.74 4.80
CA LEU A 909 52.78 -23.63 5.61
C LEU A 909 51.96 -23.40 6.88
N GLN A 910 50.64 -23.57 6.81
CA GLN A 910 49.78 -23.49 7.99
C GLN A 910 50.07 -24.63 8.98
N LEU A 911 50.16 -25.87 8.49
CA LEU A 911 50.48 -27.05 9.31
C LEU A 911 51.84 -26.89 10.00
N LEU A 912 52.89 -26.55 9.23
CA LEU A 912 54.23 -26.35 9.79
C LEU A 912 54.28 -25.17 10.75
N GLY A 913 53.58 -24.07 10.45
CA GLY A 913 53.55 -22.87 11.28
C GLY A 913 52.94 -23.12 12.67
N VAL A 914 51.93 -23.98 12.76
CA VAL A 914 51.31 -24.39 14.03
C VAL A 914 52.30 -25.15 14.91
N PHE A 915 52.94 -26.19 14.37
CA PHE A 915 53.92 -26.98 15.12
C PHE A 915 55.14 -26.13 15.51
N TYR A 916 55.61 -25.24 14.63
CA TYR A 916 56.68 -24.29 14.90
C TYR A 916 56.36 -23.37 16.10
N GLN A 917 55.17 -22.76 16.13
CA GLN A 917 54.75 -21.91 17.26
C GLN A 917 54.66 -22.68 18.58
N LYS A 918 54.25 -23.96 18.54
CA LYS A 918 54.21 -24.82 19.73
C LYS A 918 55.61 -25.13 20.25
N GLN A 919 56.57 -25.42 19.36
CA GLN A 919 57.96 -25.63 19.79
C GLN A 919 58.58 -24.36 20.38
N LEU A 920 58.29 -23.19 19.81
CA LEU A 920 58.65 -21.90 20.41
C LEU A 920 58.04 -21.71 21.80
N PHE A 921 56.77 -22.05 21.97
CA PHE A 921 56.09 -21.95 23.25
C PHE A 921 56.69 -22.89 24.30
N MET A 922 57.00 -24.15 23.95
CA MET A 922 57.67 -25.09 24.86
C MET A 922 59.10 -24.64 25.21
N LEU A 923 59.86 -24.09 24.25
CA LEU A 923 61.19 -23.53 24.50
C LEU A 923 61.14 -22.32 25.45
N ASN A 924 60.12 -21.48 25.34
CA ASN A 924 59.95 -20.32 26.22
C ASN A 924 59.52 -20.74 27.63
N ARG A 925 58.70 -21.79 27.76
CA ARG A 925 58.26 -22.30 29.07
C ARG A 925 59.37 -23.03 29.84
N ASN A 926 60.28 -23.70 29.14
CA ASN A 926 61.48 -24.32 29.72
C ASN A 926 62.59 -23.32 30.11
N LYS A 927 62.44 -22.03 29.77
CA LYS A 927 63.33 -20.95 30.22
C LYS A 927 62.83 -20.25 31.50
N GLU A 928 61.59 -20.52 31.91
CA GLU A 928 60.97 -19.98 33.13
C GLU A 928 61.00 -20.96 34.31
N VAL A 929 61.56 -22.17 34.11
CA VAL A 929 61.91 -23.17 35.13
C VAL A 929 63.42 -23.23 35.22
#